data_AF-A0A5D2KZ51-F1
#
_entry.id   AF-A0A5D2KZ51-F1
#
_cell.length_a   1.000
_cell.length_b   1.000
_cell.length_c   1.000
_cell.angle_alpha   90.00
_cell.angle_beta   90.00
_cell.angle_gamma   90.00
#
_symmetry.space_group_name_H-M   'P 1'
#
loop_
_entity.id
_entity.type
_entity.pdbx_description
1 polymer ?
#
loop_
_entity_poly.entity_id
_entity_poly.type
_entity_poly.pdbx_seq_one_letter_code
_entity_poly.pdbx_strand_id
1 'polypeptide(L)'
;MARTWLHLTSSFLIVCCVIGFLISTVVAENHQRPPTVLPLSLSSRNHSLHRHVDNLRRRLFQSKLSGSTPNARLRLYDDLLSNGYHTARLRIGSPPQEFALIVDTGSTVTYVPCSSCSHCGNHQDSRFQPEMSSTYQPVKCNPSCNCDDEQKQCTYHRRYAEMSSSSGVLGEDLVSFGNESELMPQRAVFGCENVETGDLYNQRADGIMGLGRGRLSIMDQLVDKGVIGDSFSLCYGGMDVDGGAMVLGKIAPPPDMVFSHSDPFRSPYYNIEMKEIHVAGKRLELPDGAFDGRHGTVLDSGTTYAYFRRDAFAAFRDAILSAVHFLKRIPGPDPNYNDICFTGAGRDVSQLPKIFPQVEMVFNNGKKLLLSPENYLFRHSKASGAYCLGIFPNSESTTLLGGIVVRNTLVTYDRSNDRIGFLNTNCSELRRRVQFSGAPAPTPLVSPSKDTKMEIPSVLSPSGSPSNVLPGSFHVGFITFDMSISTTDSNLKSILKELTELISEELEVDNSQIRLLNVTSQEKDYLVRWGIFPAEPANYISNTIARSIILRLRDHRIQLPERFGNYKLMEWNAKPQRKLTSWQHRFLIMLVGSVTTPILSLSAIGIWLVHRQRQQTAYEPVGASIPERYLQPLQS
;
A
#
# COMPACT_ATOMS: atom_id res chain seq x y z
N MET A 1 68.34 -34.90 10.03
CA MET A 1 67.06 -35.17 9.34
C MET A 1 66.06 -35.74 10.35
N ALA A 2 65.40 -34.89 11.14
CA ALA A 2 64.45 -35.34 12.18
C ALA A 2 63.41 -34.26 12.59
N ARG A 3 63.05 -33.35 11.67
CA ARG A 3 62.04 -32.29 11.90
C ARG A 3 61.02 -32.13 10.75
N THR A 4 61.15 -32.92 9.69
CA THR A 4 60.30 -32.86 8.49
C THR A 4 59.02 -33.71 8.57
N TRP A 5 58.80 -34.47 9.65
CA TRP A 5 57.62 -35.32 9.82
C TRP A 5 56.59 -34.81 10.84
N LEU A 6 56.91 -33.80 11.66
CA LEU A 6 55.96 -33.22 12.63
C LEU A 6 55.09 -32.08 12.05
N HIS A 7 55.51 -31.48 10.94
CA HIS A 7 54.76 -30.37 10.33
C HIS A 7 53.67 -30.83 9.35
N LEU A 8 53.81 -31.97 8.67
CA LEU A 8 52.77 -32.45 7.75
C LEU A 8 51.50 -32.95 8.46
N THR A 9 51.62 -33.56 9.64
CA THR A 9 50.44 -34.03 10.40
C THR A 9 49.64 -32.87 10.99
N SER A 10 50.31 -31.80 11.45
CA SER A 10 49.66 -30.57 11.92
C SER A 10 48.90 -29.85 10.80
N SER A 11 49.50 -29.69 9.63
CA SER A 11 48.84 -29.02 8.49
C SER A 11 47.61 -29.79 7.98
N PHE A 12 47.62 -31.12 8.02
CA PHE A 12 46.45 -31.92 7.59
C PHE A 12 45.26 -31.80 8.55
N LEU A 13 45.52 -31.77 9.86
CA LEU A 13 44.49 -31.53 10.88
C LEU A 13 43.88 -30.13 10.78
N ILE A 14 44.68 -29.10 10.51
CA ILE A 14 44.17 -27.73 10.32
C ILE A 14 43.30 -27.65 9.06
N VAL A 15 43.69 -28.27 7.94
CA VAL A 15 42.87 -28.31 6.71
C VAL A 15 41.56 -29.06 6.92
N CYS A 16 41.56 -30.19 7.64
CA CYS A 16 40.33 -30.90 7.98
C CYS A 16 39.40 -30.09 8.91
N CYS A 17 39.94 -29.36 9.90
CA CYS A 17 39.14 -28.47 10.74
C CYS A 17 38.55 -27.29 9.95
N VAL A 18 39.31 -26.67 9.03
CA VAL A 18 38.82 -25.57 8.21
C VAL A 18 37.75 -26.05 7.21
N ILE A 19 37.90 -27.22 6.61
CA ILE A 19 36.87 -27.83 5.74
C ILE A 19 35.65 -28.25 6.56
N GLY A 20 35.83 -28.79 7.77
CA GLY A 20 34.73 -29.09 8.69
C GLY A 20 33.94 -27.85 9.09
N PHE A 21 34.63 -26.73 9.36
CA PHE A 21 33.99 -25.44 9.66
C PHE A 21 33.28 -24.85 8.43
N LEU A 22 33.86 -24.99 7.23
CA LEU A 22 33.22 -24.58 5.98
C LEU A 22 31.96 -25.41 5.65
N ILE A 23 31.95 -26.72 5.94
CA ILE A 23 30.74 -27.53 5.77
C ILE A 23 29.70 -27.19 6.85
N SER A 24 30.14 -26.84 8.07
CA SER A 24 29.24 -26.45 9.16
C SER A 24 28.63 -25.05 8.99
N THR A 25 29.32 -24.15 8.28
CA THR A 25 28.78 -22.81 7.94
C THR A 25 28.06 -22.76 6.59
N VAL A 26 28.31 -23.69 5.66
CA VAL A 26 27.57 -23.80 4.39
C VAL A 26 26.30 -24.67 4.52
N VAL A 27 26.19 -25.48 5.57
CA VAL A 27 24.91 -26.11 5.99
C VAL A 27 24.29 -25.34 7.17
N ALA A 28 24.55 -24.02 7.23
CA ALA A 28 23.68 -23.07 7.94
C ALA A 28 22.36 -22.94 7.17
N GLU A 29 21.55 -23.98 7.33
CA GLU A 29 20.09 -24.02 7.21
C GLU A 29 19.46 -22.94 6.35
N ASN A 30 19.44 -23.20 5.03
CA ASN A 30 18.59 -22.62 4.01
C ASN A 30 17.32 -21.98 4.61
N HIS A 31 17.35 -20.65 4.86
CA HIS A 31 16.28 -19.87 5.48
C HIS A 31 15.08 -19.67 4.55
N GLN A 32 14.54 -20.78 4.04
CA GLN A 32 13.12 -20.83 3.74
C GLN A 32 12.39 -20.55 5.06
N ARG A 33 11.44 -19.60 5.05
CA ARG A 33 10.56 -19.36 6.20
C ARG A 33 10.08 -20.70 6.77
N PRO A 34 10.02 -20.86 8.10
CA PRO A 34 9.39 -22.04 8.65
C PRO A 34 7.98 -22.19 8.04
N PRO A 35 7.50 -23.42 7.83
CA PRO A 35 6.18 -23.67 7.27
C PRO A 35 5.14 -22.75 7.91
N THR A 36 4.25 -22.16 7.10
CA THR A 36 3.10 -21.39 7.60
C THR A 36 2.19 -22.33 8.36
N VAL A 37 2.47 -22.50 9.64
CA VAL A 37 1.61 -23.17 10.61
C VAL A 37 0.56 -22.15 10.98
N LEU A 38 -0.72 -22.52 10.96
CA LEU A 38 -1.81 -21.72 11.49
C LEU A 38 -1.96 -22.08 12.98
N PRO A 39 -1.43 -21.30 13.96
CA PRO A 39 -1.68 -21.52 15.39
C PRO A 39 -3.03 -20.91 15.76
N LEU A 40 -4.04 -21.25 14.96
CA LEU A 40 -5.42 -20.83 15.15
C LEU A 40 -6.10 -21.86 16.05
N SER A 41 -6.74 -21.36 17.11
CA SER A 41 -7.00 -22.08 18.37
C SER A 41 -7.45 -23.53 18.21
N LEU A 42 -6.96 -24.41 19.10
CA LEU A 42 -7.67 -25.62 19.50
C LEU A 42 -9.06 -25.20 20.05
N SER A 43 -10.06 -25.17 19.17
CA SER A 43 -11.45 -24.93 19.55
C SER A 43 -11.90 -26.11 20.39
N SER A 44 -11.88 -25.96 21.72
CA SER A 44 -12.46 -26.94 22.62
C SER A 44 -13.94 -27.18 22.27
N ARG A 45 -14.47 -28.36 22.60
CA ARG A 45 -15.89 -28.69 22.36
C ARG A 45 -16.85 -27.65 22.95
N ASN A 46 -16.47 -26.96 24.02
CA ASN A 46 -17.29 -25.90 24.61
C ASN A 46 -17.37 -24.65 23.72
N HIS A 47 -16.31 -24.29 22.98
CA HIS A 47 -16.35 -23.14 22.09
C HIS A 47 -17.28 -23.32 20.90
N SER A 48 -17.43 -24.54 20.35
CA SER A 48 -18.39 -24.79 19.26
C SER A 48 -19.84 -24.70 19.75
N LEU A 49 -20.13 -25.24 20.95
CA LEU A 49 -21.46 -25.13 21.57
C LEU A 49 -21.83 -23.67 21.88
N HIS A 50 -20.92 -22.90 22.48
CA HIS A 50 -21.14 -21.47 22.73
C HIS A 50 -21.36 -20.69 21.43
N ARG A 51 -20.58 -20.95 20.37
CA ARG A 51 -20.79 -20.31 19.06
C ARG A 51 -22.15 -20.64 18.46
N HIS A 52 -22.67 -21.85 18.69
CA HIS A 52 -24.02 -22.23 18.23
C HIS A 52 -25.12 -21.46 18.97
N VAL A 53 -25.03 -21.35 20.29
CA VAL A 53 -25.97 -20.54 21.10
C VAL A 53 -25.89 -19.06 20.73
N ASP A 54 -24.67 -18.50 20.60
CA ASP A 54 -24.45 -17.10 20.23
C ASP A 54 -24.97 -16.80 18.80
N ASN A 55 -24.77 -17.71 17.84
CA ASN A 55 -25.32 -17.58 16.48
C ASN A 55 -26.86 -17.63 16.47
N LEU A 56 -27.49 -18.57 17.19
CA LEU A 56 -28.95 -18.65 17.30
C LEU A 56 -29.52 -17.38 17.94
N ARG A 57 -28.89 -16.90 19.02
CA ARG A 57 -29.23 -15.63 19.68
C ARG A 57 -29.16 -14.48 18.69
N ARG A 58 -28.05 -14.32 17.97
CA ARG A 58 -27.88 -13.27 16.95
C ARG A 58 -28.97 -13.29 15.89
N ARG A 59 -29.29 -14.45 15.32
CA ARG A 59 -30.38 -14.58 14.32
C ARG A 59 -31.74 -14.14 14.87
N LEU A 60 -32.05 -14.48 16.12
CA LEU A 60 -33.30 -14.07 16.79
C LEU A 60 -33.35 -12.56 17.10
N PHE A 61 -32.21 -11.91 17.36
CA PHE A 61 -32.15 -10.44 17.49
C PHE A 61 -32.23 -9.76 16.13
N GLN A 62 -31.51 -10.27 15.13
CA GLN A 62 -31.50 -9.74 13.76
C GLN A 62 -32.84 -9.87 13.06
N SER A 63 -33.63 -10.92 13.33
CA SER A 63 -35.01 -11.04 12.82
C SER A 63 -35.99 -10.03 13.42
N LYS A 64 -35.65 -9.42 14.57
CA LYS A 64 -36.44 -8.38 15.24
C LYS A 64 -36.03 -6.96 14.88
N LEU A 65 -34.91 -6.78 14.17
CA LEU A 65 -34.44 -5.47 13.69
C LEU A 65 -35.29 -5.02 12.48
N SER A 66 -36.50 -4.54 12.77
CA SER A 66 -37.42 -3.97 11.79
C SER A 66 -37.07 -2.51 11.46
N GLY A 67 -36.08 -2.31 10.59
CA GLY A 67 -35.70 -0.99 10.10
C GLY A 67 -34.35 -0.99 9.37
N SER A 68 -34.00 0.14 8.75
CA SER A 68 -32.64 0.35 8.23
C SER A 68 -31.71 0.63 9.40
N THR A 69 -30.90 -0.36 9.81
CA THR A 69 -29.80 -0.13 10.77
C THR A 69 -28.76 0.82 10.15
N PRO A 70 -28.14 1.71 10.93
CA PRO A 70 -27.01 2.50 10.44
C PRO A 70 -25.84 1.58 10.06
N ASN A 71 -25.00 2.03 9.15
CA ASN A 71 -23.79 1.31 8.74
C ASN A 71 -22.52 2.11 9.09
N ALA A 72 -21.52 1.46 9.66
CA ALA A 72 -20.19 2.04 9.84
C ALA A 72 -19.43 1.94 8.51
N ARG A 73 -19.38 3.03 7.76
CA ARG A 73 -18.55 3.16 6.55
C ARG A 73 -17.18 3.69 6.93
N LEU A 74 -16.13 2.98 6.55
CA LEU A 74 -14.75 3.44 6.74
C LEU A 74 -14.00 3.38 5.41
N ARG A 75 -13.06 4.30 5.27
CA ARG A 75 -12.03 4.25 4.24
C ARG A 75 -10.95 3.24 4.64
N LEU A 76 -10.52 2.43 3.68
CA LEU A 76 -9.32 1.60 3.83
C LEU A 76 -8.10 2.36 3.31
N TYR A 77 -6.96 2.16 3.96
CA TYR A 77 -5.65 2.74 3.65
C TYR A 77 -4.63 1.63 3.44
N ASP A 78 -3.40 2.03 3.08
CA ASP A 78 -2.28 1.15 2.77
C ASP A 78 -2.55 0.18 1.62
N ASP A 79 -1.60 -0.71 1.34
CA ASP A 79 -1.64 -1.61 0.20
C ASP A 79 -0.76 -2.85 0.44
N LEU A 80 -1.05 -3.90 -0.33
CA LEU A 80 -0.41 -5.22 -0.19
C LEU A 80 1.04 -5.29 -0.71
N LEU A 81 1.50 -4.31 -1.49
CA LEU A 81 2.88 -4.28 -2.02
C LEU A 81 3.82 -3.53 -1.06
N SER A 82 3.38 -2.40 -0.50
CA SER A 82 4.22 -1.57 0.38
C SER A 82 4.21 -2.04 1.83
N ASN A 83 3.04 -2.43 2.35
CA ASN A 83 2.88 -2.79 3.77
C ASN A 83 2.42 -4.25 3.98
N GLY A 84 1.90 -4.91 2.94
CA GLY A 84 1.40 -6.28 3.04
C GLY A 84 -0.06 -6.42 3.51
N TYR A 85 -0.69 -5.33 3.95
CA TYR A 85 -2.03 -5.31 4.51
C TYR A 85 -2.79 -4.02 4.16
N HIS A 86 -4.07 -3.97 4.52
CA HIS A 86 -4.87 -2.74 4.49
C HIS A 86 -5.31 -2.37 5.91
N THR A 87 -5.26 -1.07 6.23
CA THR A 87 -5.70 -0.55 7.52
C THR A 87 -7.00 0.23 7.45
N ALA A 88 -7.68 0.38 8.58
CA ALA A 88 -8.81 1.28 8.78
C ALA A 88 -8.60 2.17 10.00
N ARG A 89 -9.05 3.43 9.92
CA ARG A 89 -8.94 4.39 11.01
C ARG A 89 -10.06 4.19 12.03
N LEU A 90 -9.71 3.72 13.21
CA LEU A 90 -10.62 3.55 14.35
C LEU A 90 -10.25 4.56 15.44
N ARG A 91 -11.24 5.14 16.12
CA ARG A 91 -10.99 6.02 17.28
C ARG A 91 -11.51 5.43 18.56
N ILE A 92 -10.73 5.52 19.63
CA ILE A 92 -11.02 4.96 20.95
C ILE A 92 -10.88 6.07 22.00
N GLY A 93 -11.86 6.19 22.90
CA GLY A 93 -11.80 7.06 24.08
C GLY A 93 -12.51 8.41 23.98
N SER A 94 -12.49 9.15 25.09
CA SER A 94 -13.07 10.49 25.25
C SER A 94 -12.12 11.43 26.01
N PRO A 95 -11.41 12.35 25.33
CA PRO A 95 -11.44 12.62 23.88
C PRO A 95 -10.94 11.45 23.02
N PRO A 96 -11.41 11.33 21.75
CA PRO A 96 -11.04 10.19 20.90
C PRO A 96 -9.57 10.23 20.46
N GLN A 97 -8.89 9.11 20.64
CA GLN A 97 -7.53 8.83 20.16
C GLN A 97 -7.64 7.97 18.88
N GLU A 98 -6.90 8.27 17.82
CA GLU A 98 -7.05 7.62 16.49
C GLU A 98 -5.91 6.62 16.21
N PHE A 99 -6.27 5.47 15.65
CA PHE A 99 -5.37 4.35 15.33
C PHE A 99 -5.67 3.82 13.92
N ALA A 100 -4.65 3.39 13.17
CA ALA A 100 -4.83 2.60 11.96
C ALA A 100 -4.63 1.12 12.25
N LEU A 101 -5.73 0.36 12.21
CA LEU A 101 -5.73 -1.05 12.55
C LEU A 101 -5.79 -1.90 11.28
N ILE A 102 -4.99 -2.97 11.22
CA ILE A 102 -5.06 -3.97 10.15
C ILE A 102 -6.46 -4.56 10.14
N VAL A 103 -7.11 -4.58 8.97
CA VAL A 103 -8.45 -5.13 8.82
C VAL A 103 -8.34 -6.64 8.62
N ASP A 104 -8.75 -7.42 9.60
CA ASP A 104 -8.35 -8.84 9.71
C ASP A 104 -9.55 -9.78 9.94
N THR A 105 -9.96 -10.52 8.91
CA THR A 105 -10.99 -11.55 8.99
C THR A 105 -10.47 -12.91 9.50
N GLY A 106 -9.15 -13.07 9.61
CA GLY A 106 -8.40 -14.17 10.20
C GLY A 106 -8.18 -14.08 11.72
N SER A 107 -8.57 -12.98 12.39
CA SER A 107 -8.55 -12.88 13.86
C SER A 107 -9.87 -12.43 14.49
N THR A 108 -9.96 -12.59 15.82
CA THR A 108 -11.20 -12.48 16.61
C THR A 108 -11.10 -11.47 17.76
N VAL A 109 -10.11 -10.59 17.73
CA VAL A 109 -9.86 -9.57 18.76
C VAL A 109 -9.50 -8.26 18.06
N THR A 110 -10.11 -7.15 18.50
CA THR A 110 -9.62 -5.81 18.18
C THR A 110 -8.70 -5.33 19.31
N TYR A 111 -7.51 -4.80 19.00
CA TYR A 111 -6.55 -4.34 20.00
C TYR A 111 -5.61 -3.24 19.50
N VAL A 112 -4.99 -2.52 20.45
CA VAL A 112 -4.00 -1.46 20.28
C VAL A 112 -2.93 -1.52 21.39
N PRO A 113 -1.68 -1.08 21.12
CA PRO A 113 -0.65 -0.90 22.15
C PRO A 113 -1.04 0.22 23.10
N CYS A 114 -0.95 -0.06 24.39
CA CYS A 114 -1.20 0.91 25.45
C CYS A 114 0.09 1.64 25.88
N SER A 115 -0.07 2.81 26.50
CA SER A 115 1.01 3.62 27.08
C SER A 115 1.86 2.83 28.09
N SER A 116 1.25 1.84 28.76
CA SER A 116 1.90 0.88 29.67
C SER A 116 2.80 -0.18 28.99
N CYS A 117 2.77 -0.32 27.66
CA CYS A 117 3.48 -1.40 26.99
C CYS A 117 5.01 -1.23 27.02
N SER A 118 5.72 -2.08 27.75
CA SER A 118 7.19 -2.09 27.75
C SER A 118 7.80 -2.91 26.61
N HIS A 119 7.02 -3.77 25.95
CA HIS A 119 7.48 -4.73 24.93
C HIS A 119 6.62 -4.69 23.65
N CYS A 120 6.29 -3.50 23.16
CA CYS A 120 5.66 -3.27 21.85
C CYS A 120 6.61 -2.49 20.95
N GLY A 121 6.37 -2.58 19.66
CA GLY A 121 7.02 -1.80 18.61
C GLY A 121 6.79 -0.30 18.72
N ASN A 122 7.35 0.41 17.74
CA ASN A 122 7.04 1.81 17.50
C ASN A 122 6.29 1.93 16.16
N HIS A 123 4.98 2.06 16.26
CA HIS A 123 4.05 2.15 15.13
C HIS A 123 3.91 3.61 14.67
N GLN A 124 3.00 3.88 13.75
CA GLN A 124 2.88 5.20 13.12
C GLN A 124 2.12 6.24 13.97
N ASP A 125 1.18 5.81 14.80
CA ASP A 125 0.35 6.66 15.66
C ASP A 125 0.67 6.40 17.15
N SER A 126 0.36 7.37 18.02
CA SER A 126 0.64 7.28 19.45
C SER A 126 -0.13 6.14 20.12
N ARG A 127 0.55 5.38 20.98
CA ARG A 127 -0.07 4.33 21.83
C ARG A 127 -1.26 4.88 22.62
N PHE A 128 -2.28 4.05 22.82
CA PHE A 128 -3.47 4.41 23.57
C PHE A 128 -3.12 4.79 25.01
N GLN A 129 -3.66 5.90 25.49
CA GLN A 129 -3.49 6.43 26.84
C GLN A 129 -4.80 6.27 27.61
N PRO A 130 -4.99 5.17 28.37
CA PRO A 130 -6.20 4.93 29.18
C PRO A 130 -6.51 6.09 30.13
N GLU A 131 -5.49 6.65 30.77
CA GLU A 131 -5.56 7.78 31.70
C GLU A 131 -6.06 9.09 31.08
N MET A 132 -5.93 9.24 29.76
CA MET A 132 -6.41 10.41 29.02
C MET A 132 -7.86 10.24 28.53
N SER A 133 -8.48 9.07 28.71
CA SER A 133 -9.86 8.81 28.33
C SER A 133 -10.80 8.79 29.54
N SER A 134 -11.68 9.79 29.60
CA SER A 134 -12.73 9.90 30.62
C SER A 134 -13.80 8.80 30.56
N THR A 135 -13.83 8.00 29.48
CA THR A 135 -14.81 6.91 29.29
C THR A 135 -14.23 5.50 29.41
N TYR A 136 -12.91 5.38 29.56
CA TYR A 136 -12.20 4.11 29.72
C TYR A 136 -12.59 3.38 31.01
N GLN A 137 -12.78 2.07 30.91
CA GLN A 137 -12.99 1.19 32.06
C GLN A 137 -12.19 -0.11 31.86
N PRO A 138 -11.30 -0.49 32.80
CA PRO A 138 -10.63 -1.79 32.73
C PRO A 138 -11.65 -2.92 32.93
N VAL A 139 -11.59 -3.96 32.09
CA VAL A 139 -12.51 -5.10 32.21
C VAL A 139 -12.06 -5.96 33.38
N LYS A 140 -12.80 -5.86 34.50
CA LYS A 140 -12.50 -6.59 35.73
C LYS A 140 -12.53 -8.11 35.53
N CYS A 141 -11.57 -8.79 36.16
CA CYS A 141 -11.51 -10.24 36.20
C CYS A 141 -12.84 -10.84 36.66
N ASN A 142 -13.28 -11.89 35.97
CA ASN A 142 -14.51 -12.62 36.28
C ASN A 142 -14.41 -14.06 35.72
N PRO A 143 -15.24 -15.01 36.19
CA PRO A 143 -15.16 -16.42 35.76
C PRO A 143 -15.42 -16.70 34.26
N SER A 144 -15.78 -15.69 33.46
CA SER A 144 -16.00 -15.83 32.00
C SER A 144 -14.81 -15.37 31.16
N CYS A 145 -13.69 -14.97 31.76
CA CYS A 145 -12.46 -14.59 31.09
C CYS A 145 -11.22 -15.25 31.74
N ASN A 146 -10.11 -15.27 31.01
CA ASN A 146 -8.80 -15.44 31.63
C ASN A 146 -8.45 -14.13 32.34
N CYS A 147 -7.74 -14.20 33.46
CA CYS A 147 -7.30 -13.01 34.21
C CYS A 147 -5.78 -12.88 34.25
N ASP A 148 -5.31 -11.72 34.70
CA ASP A 148 -3.92 -11.47 35.10
C ASP A 148 -3.54 -12.23 36.38
N ASP A 149 -2.24 -12.29 36.67
CA ASP A 149 -1.71 -13.01 37.84
C ASP A 149 -2.28 -12.48 39.17
N GLU A 150 -2.64 -11.19 39.22
CA GLU A 150 -3.26 -10.54 40.38
C GLU A 150 -4.78 -10.76 40.47
N GLN A 151 -5.41 -11.41 39.48
CA GLN A 151 -6.86 -11.64 39.38
C GLN A 151 -7.70 -10.35 39.43
N LYS A 152 -7.18 -9.25 38.87
CA LYS A 152 -7.82 -7.93 38.83
C LYS A 152 -8.48 -7.64 37.49
N GLN A 153 -7.84 -8.00 36.37
CA GLN A 153 -8.30 -7.67 35.02
C GLN A 153 -8.35 -8.90 34.12
N CYS A 154 -9.30 -8.91 33.17
CA CYS A 154 -9.33 -9.91 32.13
C CYS A 154 -8.16 -9.71 31.15
N THR A 155 -7.56 -10.80 30.70
CA THR A 155 -6.43 -10.80 29.75
C THR A 155 -6.82 -11.40 28.40
N TYR A 156 -6.04 -11.07 27.38
CA TYR A 156 -6.08 -11.73 26.08
C TYR A 156 -4.67 -12.11 25.61
N HIS A 157 -4.60 -13.16 24.80
CA HIS A 157 -3.39 -13.59 24.10
C HIS A 157 -3.78 -14.13 22.73
N ARG A 158 -3.03 -13.75 21.69
CA ARG A 158 -3.19 -14.20 20.31
C ARG A 158 -1.83 -14.51 19.69
N ARG A 159 -1.82 -15.50 18.80
CA ARG A 159 -0.66 -15.90 18.00
C ARG A 159 -1.11 -16.09 16.56
N TYR A 160 -0.27 -15.68 15.61
CA TYR A 160 -0.59 -15.58 14.18
C TYR A 160 0.15 -16.63 13.35
N ALA A 161 -0.26 -16.78 12.08
CA ALA A 161 0.29 -17.79 11.16
C ALA A 161 1.79 -17.60 10.86
N GLU A 162 2.26 -16.36 10.95
CA GLU A 162 3.67 -15.93 10.91
C GLU A 162 4.43 -16.16 12.24
N MET A 163 3.79 -16.83 13.20
CA MET A 163 4.31 -17.16 14.55
C MET A 163 4.40 -16.00 15.55
N SER A 164 4.27 -14.74 15.10
CA SER A 164 4.09 -13.52 15.92
C SER A 164 2.98 -13.66 16.96
N SER A 165 3.06 -12.89 18.05
CA SER A 165 2.06 -12.89 19.13
C SER A 165 1.75 -11.51 19.66
N SER A 166 0.53 -11.38 20.18
CA SER A 166 -0.04 -10.18 20.80
C SER A 166 -0.67 -10.55 22.14
N SER A 167 -0.36 -9.84 23.22
CA SER A 167 -1.02 -10.07 24.51
C SER A 167 -1.09 -8.83 25.41
N GLY A 168 -2.10 -8.82 26.29
CA GLY A 168 -2.34 -7.71 27.20
C GLY A 168 -3.61 -7.89 28.02
N VAL A 169 -4.11 -6.78 28.56
CA VAL A 169 -5.36 -6.71 29.33
C VAL A 169 -6.53 -6.29 28.44
N LEU A 170 -7.76 -6.49 28.90
CA LEU A 170 -8.96 -6.02 28.22
C LEU A 170 -9.46 -4.71 28.84
N GLY A 171 -9.71 -3.71 27.99
CA GLY A 171 -10.38 -2.46 28.35
C GLY A 171 -11.70 -2.30 27.62
N GLU A 172 -12.67 -1.60 28.19
CA GLU A 172 -13.87 -1.12 27.49
C GLU A 172 -13.82 0.41 27.38
N ASP A 173 -14.05 0.94 26.18
CA ASP A 173 -14.18 2.37 25.95
C ASP A 173 -15.12 2.67 24.78
N LEU A 174 -15.40 3.96 24.52
CA LEU A 174 -16.13 4.41 23.34
C LEU A 174 -15.27 4.29 22.08
N VAL A 175 -15.77 3.53 21.13
CA VAL A 175 -15.19 3.32 19.80
C VAL A 175 -16.03 4.06 18.75
N SER A 176 -15.39 4.79 17.84
CA SER A 176 -16.06 5.47 16.73
C SER A 176 -15.33 5.27 15.40
N PHE A 177 -16.10 5.29 14.31
CA PHE A 177 -15.71 4.82 12.98
C PHE A 177 -15.44 5.99 12.01
N GLY A 178 -15.03 7.15 12.55
CA GLY A 178 -14.82 8.38 11.80
C GLY A 178 -16.10 9.16 11.48
N ASN A 179 -15.94 10.36 10.93
CA ASN A 179 -17.04 11.31 10.68
C ASN A 179 -17.89 10.95 9.45
N GLU A 180 -17.42 10.03 8.61
CA GLU A 180 -18.11 9.54 7.40
C GLU A 180 -19.09 8.38 7.73
N SER A 181 -19.16 7.95 8.99
CA SER A 181 -19.98 6.85 9.49
C SER A 181 -21.35 7.32 9.98
N GLU A 182 -22.43 6.60 9.63
CA GLU A 182 -23.77 6.78 10.21
C GLU A 182 -23.86 6.25 11.64
N LEU A 183 -22.98 5.31 12.01
CA LEU A 183 -22.98 4.67 13.31
C LEU A 183 -22.33 5.57 14.35
N MET A 184 -23.13 6.04 15.31
CA MET A 184 -22.68 6.79 16.49
C MET A 184 -21.69 5.99 17.35
N PRO A 185 -20.82 6.63 18.13
CA PRO A 185 -19.84 5.95 18.98
C PRO A 185 -20.47 4.87 19.87
N GLN A 186 -19.84 3.70 19.93
CA GLN A 186 -20.32 2.53 20.67
C GLN A 186 -19.29 2.14 21.72
N ARG A 187 -19.73 1.77 22.93
CA ARG A 187 -18.83 1.06 23.86
C ARG A 187 -18.37 -0.24 23.20
N ALA A 188 -17.09 -0.58 23.29
CA ALA A 188 -16.57 -1.88 22.89
C ALA A 188 -15.38 -2.28 23.78
N VAL A 189 -15.26 -3.58 24.01
CA VAL A 189 -14.10 -4.21 24.63
C VAL A 189 -13.02 -4.42 23.57
N PHE A 190 -11.79 -4.04 23.89
CA PHE A 190 -10.62 -4.22 23.04
C PHE A 190 -9.42 -4.66 23.88
N GLY A 191 -8.40 -5.21 23.21
CA GLY A 191 -7.11 -5.51 23.81
C GLY A 191 -6.29 -4.23 24.01
N CYS A 192 -5.89 -3.99 25.25
CA CYS A 192 -4.89 -3.02 25.64
C CYS A 192 -3.57 -3.80 25.75
N GLU A 193 -2.78 -3.73 24.69
CA GLU A 193 -1.62 -4.59 24.47
C GLU A 193 -0.41 -4.16 25.32
N ASN A 194 0.30 -5.17 25.84
CA ASN A 194 1.47 -5.02 26.72
C ASN A 194 2.71 -5.79 26.20
N VAL A 195 2.55 -6.74 25.26
CA VAL A 195 3.63 -7.49 24.64
C VAL A 195 3.29 -7.85 23.19
N GLU A 196 4.20 -7.51 22.27
CA GLU A 196 4.24 -7.94 20.88
C GLU A 196 5.48 -8.80 20.61
N THR A 197 5.39 -9.73 19.65
CA THR A 197 6.55 -10.49 19.15
C THR A 197 6.47 -10.70 17.64
N GLY A 198 7.61 -10.93 17.00
CA GLY A 198 7.69 -11.23 15.57
C GLY A 198 7.47 -10.02 14.67
N ASP A 199 6.82 -10.21 13.53
CA ASP A 199 6.65 -9.18 12.50
C ASP A 199 5.72 -8.04 13.01
N LEU A 200 4.79 -8.34 13.94
CA LEU A 200 3.97 -7.33 14.64
C LEU A 200 4.81 -6.22 15.30
N TYR A 201 5.93 -6.57 15.94
CA TYR A 201 6.79 -5.62 16.66
C TYR A 201 7.42 -4.58 15.71
N ASN A 202 7.56 -4.91 14.42
CA ASN A 202 8.16 -4.03 13.41
C ASN A 202 7.10 -3.48 12.43
N GLN A 203 5.81 -3.77 12.66
CA GLN A 203 4.75 -3.35 11.75
C GLN A 203 4.47 -1.86 11.87
N ARG A 204 4.12 -1.22 10.74
CA ARG A 204 3.71 0.18 10.69
C ARG A 204 2.36 0.44 11.37
N ALA A 205 1.39 -0.46 11.19
CA ALA A 205 0.04 -0.33 11.75
C ALA A 205 0.03 -0.42 13.28
N ASP A 206 -0.96 0.22 13.91
CA ASP A 206 -1.01 0.40 15.37
C ASP A 206 -1.78 -0.75 16.06
N GLY A 207 -1.84 -1.92 15.45
CA GLY A 207 -2.61 -3.07 15.93
C GLY A 207 -3.61 -3.60 14.89
N ILE A 208 -4.59 -4.38 15.36
CA ILE A 208 -5.47 -5.18 14.50
C ILE A 208 -6.95 -4.97 14.85
N MET A 209 -7.79 -4.87 13.82
CA MET A 209 -9.24 -4.88 13.90
C MET A 209 -9.76 -6.27 13.48
N GLY A 210 -9.79 -7.20 14.44
CA GLY A 210 -10.34 -8.54 14.22
C GLY A 210 -11.84 -8.50 13.85
N LEU A 211 -12.17 -9.06 12.69
CA LEU A 211 -13.52 -9.19 12.11
C LEU A 211 -14.04 -10.64 12.11
N GLY A 212 -13.23 -11.61 12.52
CA GLY A 212 -13.60 -13.02 12.70
C GLY A 212 -14.73 -13.24 13.72
N ARG A 213 -15.31 -14.45 13.74
CA ARG A 213 -16.42 -14.82 14.64
C ARG A 213 -15.89 -15.13 16.04
N GLY A 214 -15.94 -14.15 16.93
CA GLY A 214 -15.63 -14.30 18.34
C GLY A 214 -15.98 -13.04 19.14
N ARG A 215 -16.32 -13.20 20.43
CA ARG A 215 -16.90 -12.15 21.28
C ARG A 215 -16.06 -10.86 21.47
N LEU A 216 -14.77 -10.90 21.13
CA LEU A 216 -13.85 -9.75 21.19
C LEU A 216 -13.62 -9.09 19.82
N SER A 217 -14.23 -9.61 18.76
CA SER A 217 -14.31 -8.98 17.44
C SER A 217 -15.23 -7.77 17.51
N ILE A 218 -14.85 -6.66 16.87
CA ILE A 218 -15.71 -5.49 16.78
C ILE A 218 -17.04 -5.81 16.10
N MET A 219 -17.05 -6.75 15.12
CA MET A 219 -18.27 -7.17 14.45
C MET A 219 -19.26 -7.86 15.39
N ASP A 220 -18.79 -8.82 16.18
CA ASP A 220 -19.65 -9.56 17.10
C ASP A 220 -20.25 -8.62 18.16
N GLN A 221 -19.45 -7.70 18.69
CA GLN A 221 -19.91 -6.74 19.71
C GLN A 221 -20.96 -5.74 19.19
N LEU A 222 -20.82 -5.24 17.95
CA LEU A 222 -21.79 -4.34 17.34
C LEU A 222 -23.10 -5.07 16.97
N VAL A 223 -22.98 -6.30 16.46
CA VAL A 223 -24.13 -7.14 16.10
C VAL A 223 -24.91 -7.59 17.34
N ASP A 224 -24.22 -7.98 18.43
CA ASP A 224 -24.84 -8.42 19.68
C ASP A 224 -25.56 -7.25 20.40
N LYS A 225 -25.13 -6.00 20.17
CA LYS A 225 -25.82 -4.78 20.61
C LYS A 225 -26.97 -4.37 19.68
N GLY A 226 -27.14 -5.02 18.54
CA GLY A 226 -28.20 -4.74 17.56
C GLY A 226 -28.06 -3.39 16.85
N VAL A 227 -26.89 -2.76 16.88
CA VAL A 227 -26.67 -1.43 16.29
C VAL A 227 -26.32 -1.46 14.80
N ILE A 228 -25.93 -2.64 14.28
CA ILE A 228 -25.74 -2.92 12.85
C ILE A 228 -26.36 -4.26 12.46
N GLY A 229 -26.60 -4.46 11.16
CA GLY A 229 -26.93 -5.77 10.60
C GLY A 229 -25.76 -6.78 10.69
N ASP A 230 -26.06 -8.07 10.82
CA ASP A 230 -25.05 -9.15 10.88
C ASP A 230 -24.43 -9.47 9.50
N SER A 231 -23.67 -8.51 8.99
CA SER A 231 -22.98 -8.52 7.70
C SER A 231 -21.88 -7.47 7.71
N PHE A 232 -20.88 -7.59 6.84
CA PHE A 232 -19.95 -6.50 6.50
C PHE A 232 -19.42 -6.69 5.08
N SER A 233 -18.81 -5.66 4.50
CA SER A 233 -18.22 -5.73 3.15
C SER A 233 -16.87 -5.02 3.08
N LEU A 234 -15.94 -5.58 2.30
CA LEU A 234 -14.59 -5.07 2.06
C LEU A 234 -14.38 -4.93 0.54
N CYS A 235 -13.66 -3.89 0.10
CA CYS A 235 -13.33 -3.67 -1.31
C CYS A 235 -11.95 -3.03 -1.41
N TYR A 236 -10.92 -3.82 -1.74
CA TYR A 236 -9.55 -3.35 -1.91
C TYR A 236 -9.33 -2.80 -3.31
N GLY A 237 -8.50 -1.76 -3.42
CA GLY A 237 -8.04 -1.26 -4.70
C GLY A 237 -7.29 -2.31 -5.51
N GLY A 238 -7.18 -2.05 -6.81
CA GLY A 238 -6.33 -2.83 -7.71
C GLY A 238 -4.85 -2.62 -7.46
N MET A 239 -4.03 -3.23 -8.31
CA MET A 239 -2.57 -3.15 -8.23
C MET A 239 -1.99 -1.71 -8.35
N ASP A 240 -2.76 -0.76 -8.88
CA ASP A 240 -2.38 0.65 -9.04
C ASP A 240 -3.25 1.60 -8.17
N VAL A 241 -3.94 1.10 -7.14
CA VAL A 241 -4.84 1.89 -6.29
C VAL A 241 -4.71 1.53 -4.82
N ASP A 242 -4.16 2.43 -4.01
CA ASP A 242 -3.99 2.21 -2.57
C ASP A 242 -5.31 2.26 -1.79
N GLY A 243 -5.42 1.41 -0.78
CA GLY A 243 -6.54 1.36 0.15
C GLY A 243 -7.81 0.83 -0.48
N GLY A 244 -8.94 1.44 -0.14
CA GLY A 244 -10.25 0.95 -0.58
C GLY A 244 -11.39 1.51 0.27
N ALA A 245 -12.42 0.70 0.47
CA ALA A 245 -13.55 0.98 1.34
C ALA A 245 -14.02 -0.27 2.09
N MET A 246 -14.55 -0.07 3.29
CA MET A 246 -15.25 -1.10 4.08
C MET A 246 -16.56 -0.57 4.64
N VAL A 247 -17.50 -1.49 4.88
CA VAL A 247 -18.78 -1.20 5.51
C VAL A 247 -19.06 -2.28 6.56
N LEU A 248 -19.16 -1.90 7.83
CA LEU A 248 -19.69 -2.76 8.89
C LEU A 248 -21.20 -2.57 8.96
N GLY A 249 -21.95 -3.66 8.85
CA GLY A 249 -23.39 -3.67 8.69
C GLY A 249 -23.85 -4.14 7.30
N LYS A 250 -25.15 -4.08 7.06
CA LYS A 250 -25.79 -4.70 5.90
C LYS A 250 -25.96 -3.70 4.76
N ILE A 251 -25.42 -4.06 3.59
CA ILE A 251 -25.70 -3.42 2.30
C ILE A 251 -26.56 -4.36 1.44
N ALA A 252 -27.32 -3.79 0.51
CA ALA A 252 -28.03 -4.60 -0.48
C ALA A 252 -27.00 -5.25 -1.43
N PRO A 253 -27.02 -6.58 -1.61
CA PRO A 253 -26.09 -7.24 -2.53
C PRO A 253 -26.41 -6.83 -3.98
N PRO A 254 -25.42 -6.42 -4.79
CA PRO A 254 -25.64 -6.15 -6.20
C PRO A 254 -26.12 -7.39 -6.96
N PRO A 255 -26.90 -7.25 -8.06
CA PRO A 255 -27.51 -8.38 -8.76
C PRO A 255 -26.53 -9.44 -9.26
N ASP A 256 -25.34 -9.04 -9.70
CA ASP A 256 -24.33 -9.92 -10.30
C ASP A 256 -23.37 -10.56 -9.26
N MET A 257 -23.61 -10.35 -7.96
CA MET A 257 -22.79 -10.89 -6.89
C MET A 257 -22.91 -12.42 -6.81
N VAL A 258 -21.78 -13.13 -6.96
CA VAL A 258 -21.73 -14.60 -6.82
C VAL A 258 -21.47 -14.99 -5.37
N PHE A 259 -22.21 -15.98 -4.86
CA PHE A 259 -22.11 -16.41 -3.47
C PHE A 259 -21.53 -17.83 -3.33
N SER A 260 -20.73 -18.02 -2.28
CA SER A 260 -20.34 -19.33 -1.76
C SER A 260 -20.83 -19.49 -0.32
N HIS A 261 -21.11 -20.72 0.12
CA HIS A 261 -21.45 -21.00 1.51
C HIS A 261 -20.21 -20.84 2.41
N SER A 262 -20.43 -20.41 3.66
CA SER A 262 -19.41 -20.17 4.66
C SER A 262 -19.87 -20.72 6.01
N ASP A 263 -19.61 -22.00 6.25
CA ASP A 263 -19.94 -22.67 7.51
C ASP A 263 -19.29 -21.94 8.72
N PRO A 264 -20.09 -21.38 9.65
CA PRO A 264 -19.58 -20.71 10.85
C PRO A 264 -19.12 -21.69 11.94
N PHE A 265 -19.37 -22.99 11.80
CA PHE A 265 -19.01 -24.03 12.76
C PHE A 265 -17.64 -24.63 12.45
N ARG A 266 -17.30 -24.84 11.16
CA ARG A 266 -15.97 -25.30 10.68
C ARG A 266 -14.78 -24.54 11.26
N SER A 267 -14.89 -23.22 11.40
CA SER A 267 -13.87 -22.36 12.00
C SER A 267 -14.50 -21.02 12.45
N PRO A 268 -13.83 -20.21 13.28
CA PRO A 268 -14.28 -18.83 13.51
C PRO A 268 -14.02 -17.91 12.30
N TYR A 269 -13.27 -18.38 11.30
CA TYR A 269 -12.88 -17.65 10.09
C TYR A 269 -13.92 -17.82 8.97
N TYR A 270 -13.71 -17.10 7.87
CA TYR A 270 -14.64 -17.06 6.75
C TYR A 270 -14.22 -18.08 5.70
N ASN A 271 -14.78 -19.29 5.81
CA ASN A 271 -14.49 -20.40 4.92
C ASN A 271 -15.28 -20.23 3.61
N ILE A 272 -14.72 -20.60 2.47
CA ILE A 272 -15.35 -20.66 1.16
C ILE A 272 -15.44 -22.14 0.76
N GLU A 273 -16.62 -22.58 0.35
CA GLU A 273 -16.79 -23.89 -0.29
C GLU A 273 -16.25 -23.88 -1.72
N MET A 274 -14.93 -24.07 -1.84
CA MET A 274 -14.19 -24.12 -3.08
C MET A 274 -14.00 -25.57 -3.54
N LYS A 275 -14.22 -25.82 -4.84
CA LYS A 275 -14.22 -27.17 -5.41
C LYS A 275 -13.11 -27.38 -6.44
N GLU A 276 -12.96 -26.43 -7.37
CA GLU A 276 -12.09 -26.61 -8.56
C GLU A 276 -11.37 -25.28 -8.88
N ILE A 277 -10.19 -25.35 -9.50
CA ILE A 277 -9.51 -24.21 -10.11
C ILE A 277 -9.38 -24.49 -11.60
N HIS A 278 -9.66 -23.49 -12.42
CA HIS A 278 -9.33 -23.51 -13.84
C HIS A 278 -8.26 -22.46 -14.16
N VAL A 279 -7.32 -22.80 -15.05
CA VAL A 279 -6.30 -21.90 -15.58
C VAL A 279 -6.39 -21.94 -17.11
N ALA A 280 -6.49 -20.77 -17.76
CA ALA A 280 -6.72 -20.68 -19.21
C ALA A 280 -7.93 -21.51 -19.70
N GLY A 281 -9.00 -21.57 -18.90
CA GLY A 281 -10.20 -22.37 -19.18
C GLY A 281 -10.06 -23.88 -18.98
N LYS A 282 -8.88 -24.39 -18.62
CA LYS A 282 -8.65 -25.82 -18.32
C LYS A 282 -8.72 -26.06 -16.81
N ARG A 283 -9.49 -27.06 -16.39
CA ARG A 283 -9.52 -27.54 -15.00
C ARG A 283 -8.17 -28.13 -14.61
N LEU A 284 -7.70 -27.79 -13.40
CA LEU A 284 -6.53 -28.44 -12.80
C LEU A 284 -6.90 -29.85 -12.30
N GLU A 285 -6.07 -30.82 -12.63
CA GLU A 285 -6.17 -32.18 -12.09
C GLU A 285 -5.65 -32.20 -10.65
N LEU A 286 -6.55 -32.41 -9.70
CA LEU A 286 -6.29 -32.37 -8.26
C LEU A 286 -6.98 -33.55 -7.57
N PRO A 287 -6.43 -34.07 -6.46
CA PRO A 287 -7.11 -35.08 -5.65
C PRO A 287 -8.45 -34.57 -5.10
N ASP A 288 -9.40 -35.46 -4.89
CA ASP A 288 -10.67 -35.12 -4.25
C ASP A 288 -10.43 -34.48 -2.86
N GLY A 289 -11.25 -33.48 -2.52
CA GLY A 289 -11.07 -32.70 -1.30
C GLY A 289 -9.79 -31.84 -1.28
N ALA A 290 -9.24 -31.46 -2.45
CA ALA A 290 -8.06 -30.57 -2.55
C ALA A 290 -8.14 -29.32 -1.67
N PHE A 291 -9.33 -28.72 -1.61
CA PHE A 291 -9.64 -27.48 -0.89
C PHE A 291 -10.44 -27.70 0.39
N ASP A 292 -10.60 -28.95 0.84
CA ASP A 292 -11.45 -29.34 1.98
C ASP A 292 -10.65 -29.78 3.24
N GLY A 293 -9.34 -29.58 3.24
CA GLY A 293 -8.46 -29.95 4.35
C GLY A 293 -8.62 -29.05 5.58
N ARG A 294 -8.79 -29.64 6.78
CA ARG A 294 -8.91 -28.92 8.07
C ARG A 294 -9.98 -27.81 8.03
N HIS A 295 -9.58 -26.55 7.86
CA HIS A 295 -10.53 -25.43 7.79
C HIS A 295 -11.05 -25.14 6.37
N GLY A 296 -10.62 -25.91 5.37
CA GLY A 296 -11.01 -25.78 3.98
C GLY A 296 -10.24 -24.66 3.29
N THR A 297 -10.93 -23.86 2.48
CA THR A 297 -10.41 -22.60 1.93
C THR A 297 -10.85 -21.43 2.81
N VAL A 298 -9.93 -20.78 3.53
CA VAL A 298 -10.21 -19.62 4.38
C VAL A 298 -9.93 -18.33 3.60
N LEU A 299 -10.85 -17.37 3.62
CA LEU A 299 -10.64 -16.01 3.13
C LEU A 299 -10.22 -15.09 4.27
N ASP A 300 -9.02 -14.53 4.15
CA ASP A 300 -8.36 -13.78 5.20
C ASP A 300 -7.80 -12.45 4.68
N SER A 301 -8.34 -11.34 5.19
CA SER A 301 -7.85 -10.00 4.88
C SER A 301 -6.57 -9.60 5.61
N GLY A 302 -6.24 -10.26 6.73
CA GLY A 302 -4.98 -10.05 7.45
C GLY A 302 -3.79 -10.69 6.74
N THR A 303 -4.03 -11.62 5.81
CA THR A 303 -3.00 -12.29 5.01
C THR A 303 -2.78 -11.58 3.67
N THR A 304 -1.53 -11.30 3.29
CA THR A 304 -1.18 -10.64 2.02
C THR A 304 -1.47 -11.50 0.77
N TYR A 305 -0.97 -12.74 0.78
CA TYR A 305 -0.88 -13.62 -0.39
C TYR A 305 -1.81 -14.85 -0.30
N ALA A 306 -1.94 -15.62 -1.38
CA ALA A 306 -2.61 -16.92 -1.30
C ALA A 306 -1.60 -18.04 -0.95
N TYR A 307 -2.03 -19.00 -0.14
CA TYR A 307 -1.25 -20.18 0.25
C TYR A 307 -2.07 -21.44 -0.02
N PHE A 308 -1.69 -22.19 -1.05
CA PHE A 308 -2.39 -23.39 -1.51
C PHE A 308 -1.73 -24.66 -0.98
N ARG A 309 -2.51 -25.71 -0.70
CA ARG A 309 -1.96 -27.05 -0.42
C ARG A 309 -0.95 -27.45 -1.52
N ARG A 310 0.16 -28.12 -1.15
CA ARG A 310 1.34 -28.30 -2.03
C ARG A 310 1.04 -28.84 -3.44
N ASP A 311 0.09 -29.76 -3.55
CA ASP A 311 -0.39 -30.33 -4.82
C ASP A 311 -1.19 -29.31 -5.64
N ALA A 312 -2.11 -28.58 -5.02
CA ALA A 312 -2.84 -27.48 -5.66
C ALA A 312 -1.90 -26.34 -6.10
N PHE A 313 -0.89 -26.01 -5.29
CA PHE A 313 0.15 -25.05 -5.68
C PHE A 313 0.97 -25.56 -6.88
N ALA A 314 1.42 -26.81 -6.87
CA ALA A 314 2.21 -27.37 -7.97
C ALA A 314 1.42 -27.37 -9.29
N ALA A 315 0.19 -27.86 -9.30
CA ALA A 315 -0.67 -27.86 -10.48
C ALA A 315 -0.96 -26.44 -10.99
N PHE A 316 -1.23 -25.48 -10.09
CA PHE A 316 -1.45 -24.08 -10.45
C PHE A 316 -0.19 -23.46 -11.07
N ARG A 317 0.96 -23.61 -10.39
CA ARG A 317 2.26 -23.13 -10.85
C ARG A 317 2.57 -23.65 -12.25
N ASP A 318 2.43 -24.95 -12.47
CA ASP A 318 2.81 -25.59 -13.73
C ASP A 318 1.87 -25.19 -14.87
N ALA A 319 0.58 -25.01 -14.59
CA ALA A 319 -0.38 -24.47 -15.55
C ALA A 319 -0.07 -23.01 -15.94
N ILE A 320 0.29 -22.14 -14.99
CA ILE A 320 0.71 -20.76 -15.31
C ILE A 320 2.03 -20.78 -16.10
N LEU A 321 3.05 -21.52 -15.65
CA LEU A 321 4.34 -21.63 -16.34
C LEU A 321 4.19 -22.12 -17.79
N SER A 322 3.29 -23.07 -18.03
CA SER A 322 2.95 -23.53 -19.38
C SER A 322 2.28 -22.42 -20.22
N ALA A 323 1.34 -21.68 -19.63
CA ALA A 323 0.64 -20.59 -20.32
C ALA A 323 1.56 -19.41 -20.69
N VAL A 324 2.58 -19.10 -19.87
CA VAL A 324 3.48 -17.93 -20.08
C VAL A 324 4.92 -18.31 -20.42
N HIS A 325 5.14 -19.49 -21.01
CA HIS A 325 6.46 -20.03 -21.38
C HIS A 325 7.32 -19.10 -22.28
N PHE A 326 6.71 -18.13 -22.95
CA PHE A 326 7.37 -17.11 -23.77
C PHE A 326 7.97 -15.95 -22.96
N LEU A 327 7.59 -15.79 -21.68
CA LEU A 327 8.19 -14.79 -20.79
C LEU A 327 9.50 -15.29 -20.18
N LYS A 328 10.49 -14.40 -20.08
CA LYS A 328 11.75 -14.71 -19.41
C LYS A 328 11.55 -14.74 -17.90
N ARG A 329 11.88 -15.87 -17.25
CA ARG A 329 11.95 -15.95 -15.78
C ARG A 329 13.14 -15.14 -15.24
N ILE A 330 12.94 -14.50 -14.09
CA ILE A 330 13.96 -13.78 -13.33
C ILE A 330 13.87 -14.17 -11.84
N PRO A 331 14.92 -13.94 -11.03
CA PRO A 331 14.85 -14.06 -9.57
C PRO A 331 13.78 -13.15 -8.95
N GLY A 332 13.44 -13.40 -7.69
CA GLY A 332 12.59 -12.53 -6.89
C GLY A 332 13.23 -11.20 -6.50
N PRO A 333 12.43 -10.21 -6.04
CA PRO A 333 12.95 -8.94 -5.53
C PRO A 333 13.77 -9.13 -4.24
N ASP A 334 13.43 -10.12 -3.40
CA ASP A 334 14.20 -10.51 -2.23
C ASP A 334 14.86 -11.88 -2.49
N PRO A 335 16.21 -11.99 -2.49
CA PRO A 335 16.92 -13.23 -2.79
C PRO A 335 16.77 -14.31 -1.72
N ASN A 336 16.23 -13.99 -0.53
CA ASN A 336 15.91 -14.98 0.50
C ASN A 336 14.67 -15.81 0.14
N TYR A 337 13.88 -15.38 -0.84
CA TYR A 337 12.65 -16.03 -1.28
C TYR A 337 12.79 -16.60 -2.69
N ASN A 338 12.26 -17.81 -2.90
CA ASN A 338 12.26 -18.48 -4.20
C ASN A 338 11.01 -18.10 -5.02
N ASP A 339 10.83 -16.80 -5.24
CA ASP A 339 9.67 -16.26 -5.95
C ASP A 339 9.70 -16.62 -7.45
N ILE A 340 8.52 -16.89 -8.00
CA ILE A 340 8.37 -17.23 -9.42
C ILE A 340 8.01 -15.97 -10.19
N CYS A 341 9.03 -15.31 -10.73
CA CYS A 341 8.92 -14.01 -11.39
C CYS A 341 9.22 -14.04 -12.89
N PHE A 342 8.56 -13.15 -13.63
CA PHE A 342 8.61 -13.03 -15.09
C PHE A 342 8.86 -11.58 -15.49
N THR A 343 9.73 -11.36 -16.48
CA THR A 343 9.96 -10.04 -17.10
C THR A 343 9.45 -10.00 -18.54
N GLY A 344 9.21 -8.79 -19.05
CA GLY A 344 8.69 -8.54 -20.40
C GLY A 344 7.17 -8.36 -20.48
N ALA A 345 6.46 -8.33 -19.35
CA ALA A 345 5.00 -8.14 -19.31
C ALA A 345 4.56 -6.67 -19.43
N GLY A 346 5.47 -5.71 -19.22
CA GLY A 346 5.17 -4.27 -19.31
C GLY A 346 4.57 -3.69 -18.03
N ARG A 347 4.48 -2.34 -17.95
CA ARG A 347 4.08 -1.64 -16.72
C ARG A 347 2.57 -1.52 -16.50
N ASP A 348 1.80 -1.50 -17.59
CA ASP A 348 0.36 -1.27 -17.62
C ASP A 348 -0.43 -2.53 -17.22
N VAL A 349 -1.07 -2.48 -16.05
CA VAL A 349 -1.86 -3.59 -15.48
C VAL A 349 -3.01 -3.99 -16.41
N SER A 350 -3.57 -3.05 -17.18
CA SER A 350 -4.68 -3.33 -18.09
C SER A 350 -4.29 -4.19 -19.29
N GLN A 351 -2.99 -4.34 -19.59
CA GLN A 351 -2.50 -5.26 -20.63
C GLN A 351 -2.22 -6.67 -20.09
N LEU A 352 -2.09 -6.87 -18.77
CA LEU A 352 -1.76 -8.19 -18.20
C LEU A 352 -2.72 -9.31 -18.62
N PRO A 353 -4.05 -9.10 -18.76
CA PRO A 353 -4.97 -10.14 -19.26
C PRO A 353 -4.69 -10.62 -20.69
N LYS A 354 -3.85 -9.93 -21.46
CA LYS A 354 -3.40 -10.36 -22.80
C LYS A 354 -2.13 -11.24 -22.76
N ILE A 355 -1.49 -11.32 -21.60
CA ILE A 355 -0.15 -11.89 -21.40
C ILE A 355 -0.23 -13.09 -20.43
N PHE A 356 -0.95 -12.92 -19.32
CA PHE A 356 -1.17 -13.96 -18.32
C PHE A 356 -2.59 -14.52 -18.44
N PRO A 357 -2.80 -15.83 -18.18
CA PRO A 357 -4.09 -16.48 -18.38
C PRO A 357 -5.14 -16.04 -17.35
N GLN A 358 -6.41 -16.01 -17.75
CA GLN A 358 -7.50 -15.92 -16.77
C GLN A 358 -7.52 -17.18 -15.88
N VAL A 359 -7.80 -16.97 -14.60
CA VAL A 359 -7.99 -18.03 -13.60
C VAL A 359 -9.45 -18.01 -13.14
N GLU A 360 -10.05 -19.18 -12.92
CA GLU A 360 -11.40 -19.30 -12.35
C GLU A 360 -11.31 -20.13 -11.05
N MET A 361 -11.90 -19.62 -9.96
CA MET A 361 -12.21 -20.43 -8.78
C MET A 361 -13.67 -20.88 -8.86
N VAL A 362 -13.91 -22.19 -8.80
CA VAL A 362 -15.25 -22.78 -8.89
C VAL A 362 -15.70 -23.20 -7.48
N PHE A 363 -16.87 -22.73 -7.06
CA PHE A 363 -17.48 -23.08 -5.78
C PHE A 363 -18.30 -24.37 -5.87
N ASN A 364 -18.63 -24.99 -4.74
CA ASN A 364 -19.44 -26.23 -4.69
C ASN A 364 -20.78 -26.13 -5.42
N ASN A 365 -21.41 -24.95 -5.44
CA ASN A 365 -22.67 -24.66 -6.14
C ASN A 365 -22.50 -24.41 -7.66
N GLY A 366 -21.30 -24.62 -8.22
CA GLY A 366 -20.98 -24.41 -9.64
C GLY A 366 -20.84 -22.95 -10.07
N LYS A 367 -21.02 -21.97 -9.16
CA LYS A 367 -20.70 -20.57 -9.44
C LYS A 367 -19.18 -20.39 -9.51
N LYS A 368 -18.75 -19.39 -10.28
CA LYS A 368 -17.34 -19.09 -10.53
C LYS A 368 -17.00 -17.68 -10.07
N LEU A 369 -15.85 -17.53 -9.43
CA LEU A 369 -15.16 -16.26 -9.27
C LEU A 369 -14.04 -16.18 -10.32
N LEU A 370 -14.10 -15.16 -11.17
CA LEU A 370 -13.08 -14.90 -12.18
C LEU A 370 -11.95 -14.07 -11.56
N LEU A 371 -10.72 -14.57 -11.65
CA LEU A 371 -9.53 -13.89 -11.19
C LEU A 371 -8.73 -13.37 -12.40
N SER A 372 -8.48 -12.06 -12.39
CA SER A 372 -7.59 -11.40 -13.33
C SER A 372 -6.13 -11.54 -12.87
N PRO A 373 -5.13 -11.21 -13.71
CA PRO A 373 -3.73 -11.32 -13.31
C PRO A 373 -3.35 -10.52 -12.07
N GLU A 374 -3.97 -9.37 -11.78
CA GLU A 374 -3.69 -8.63 -10.54
C GLU A 374 -4.13 -9.36 -9.26
N ASN A 375 -5.00 -10.37 -9.39
CA ASN A 375 -5.51 -11.18 -8.28
C ASN A 375 -4.59 -12.36 -7.89
N TYR A 376 -3.56 -12.66 -8.69
CA TYR A 376 -2.58 -13.70 -8.36
C TYR A 376 -1.12 -13.30 -8.66
N LEU A 377 -0.89 -12.05 -9.07
CA LEU A 377 0.44 -11.48 -9.29
C LEU A 377 0.72 -10.29 -8.36
N PHE A 378 2.00 -10.11 -8.00
CA PHE A 378 2.51 -8.86 -7.43
C PHE A 378 3.63 -8.26 -8.29
N ARG A 379 3.86 -6.95 -8.16
CA ARG A 379 4.89 -6.22 -8.93
C ARG A 379 6.27 -6.55 -8.39
N HIS A 380 7.25 -6.78 -9.27
CA HIS A 380 8.64 -6.97 -8.86
C HIS A 380 9.29 -5.61 -8.57
N SER A 381 9.49 -5.26 -7.29
CA SER A 381 9.95 -3.92 -6.86
C SER A 381 11.26 -3.45 -7.52
N LYS A 382 12.21 -4.36 -7.76
CA LYS A 382 13.52 -4.04 -8.37
C LYS A 382 13.59 -4.18 -9.91
N ALA A 383 12.51 -4.59 -10.59
CA ALA A 383 12.55 -4.90 -12.02
C ALA A 383 11.28 -4.40 -12.72
N SER A 384 11.42 -3.32 -13.47
CA SER A 384 10.28 -2.59 -14.02
C SER A 384 9.55 -3.38 -15.11
N GLY A 385 8.22 -3.51 -14.98
CA GLY A 385 7.40 -4.31 -15.90
C GLY A 385 7.56 -5.83 -15.74
N ALA A 386 8.09 -6.28 -14.60
CA ALA A 386 8.13 -7.66 -14.18
C ALA A 386 7.16 -7.93 -13.01
N TYR A 387 6.66 -9.17 -12.93
CA TYR A 387 5.66 -9.60 -11.95
C TYR A 387 5.99 -11.00 -11.43
N CYS A 388 5.53 -11.29 -10.22
CA CYS A 388 5.77 -12.54 -9.51
C CYS A 388 4.44 -13.19 -9.10
N LEU A 389 4.40 -14.52 -9.04
CA LEU A 389 3.25 -15.25 -8.49
C LEU A 389 3.06 -14.93 -7.01
N GLY A 390 1.91 -14.35 -6.64
CA GLY A 390 1.49 -14.14 -5.25
C GLY A 390 0.66 -15.30 -4.70
N ILE A 391 0.92 -16.52 -5.18
CA ILE A 391 0.39 -17.78 -4.64
C ILE A 391 1.58 -18.64 -4.27
N PHE A 392 1.57 -19.19 -3.05
CA PHE A 392 2.69 -19.92 -2.44
C PHE A 392 2.24 -21.32 -1.96
N PRO A 393 3.19 -22.26 -1.76
CA PRO A 393 2.87 -23.55 -1.16
C PRO A 393 2.62 -23.40 0.34
N ASN A 394 1.43 -23.77 0.80
CA ASN A 394 1.19 -24.05 2.20
C ASN A 394 1.75 -25.42 2.58
N SER A 395 2.24 -25.54 3.82
CA SER A 395 2.58 -26.81 4.45
C SER A 395 1.35 -27.52 5.02
N GLU A 396 0.34 -26.75 5.43
CA GLU A 396 -0.91 -27.29 5.97
C GLU A 396 -1.88 -27.74 4.88
N SER A 397 -2.89 -28.49 5.31
CA SER A 397 -4.02 -28.93 4.48
C SER A 397 -5.06 -27.83 4.22
N THR A 398 -5.04 -26.74 5.01
CA THR A 398 -5.87 -25.54 4.82
C THR A 398 -5.38 -24.73 3.63
N THR A 399 -6.27 -24.30 2.73
CA THR A 399 -5.96 -23.27 1.73
C THR A 399 -6.28 -21.90 2.32
N LEU A 400 -5.37 -20.93 2.19
CA LEU A 400 -5.55 -19.57 2.70
C LEU A 400 -5.56 -18.59 1.52
N LEU A 401 -6.58 -17.76 1.45
CA LEU A 401 -6.76 -16.75 0.41
C LEU A 401 -6.59 -15.36 1.02
N GLY A 402 -5.41 -14.77 0.81
CA GLY A 402 -5.10 -13.42 1.25
C GLY A 402 -5.75 -12.33 0.40
N GLY A 403 -5.56 -11.07 0.81
CA GLY A 403 -6.09 -9.88 0.15
C GLY A 403 -5.76 -9.78 -1.35
N ILE A 404 -4.67 -10.40 -1.82
CA ILE A 404 -4.31 -10.41 -3.24
C ILE A 404 -5.46 -10.91 -4.13
N VAL A 405 -6.17 -11.98 -3.73
CA VAL A 405 -7.19 -12.60 -4.59
C VAL A 405 -8.48 -11.80 -4.71
N VAL A 406 -8.63 -10.74 -3.90
CA VAL A 406 -9.83 -9.88 -3.83
C VAL A 406 -9.54 -8.38 -4.09
N ARG A 407 -8.39 -8.06 -4.67
CA ARG A 407 -8.16 -6.76 -5.34
C ARG A 407 -9.23 -6.50 -6.40
N ASN A 408 -9.78 -5.28 -6.43
CA ASN A 408 -10.92 -4.92 -7.29
C ASN A 408 -12.10 -5.92 -7.19
N THR A 409 -12.35 -6.44 -5.99
CA THR A 409 -13.50 -7.29 -5.69
C THR A 409 -14.22 -6.72 -4.46
N LEU A 410 -15.52 -6.44 -4.60
CA LEU A 410 -16.40 -6.23 -3.46
C LEU A 410 -16.73 -7.59 -2.85
N VAL A 411 -16.18 -7.83 -1.67
CA VAL A 411 -16.46 -9.02 -0.86
C VAL A 411 -17.50 -8.66 0.18
N THR A 412 -18.59 -9.42 0.27
CA THR A 412 -19.64 -9.24 1.28
C THR A 412 -19.76 -10.48 2.14
N TYR A 413 -19.43 -10.35 3.42
CA TYR A 413 -19.50 -11.40 4.42
C TYR A 413 -20.89 -11.39 5.08
N ASP A 414 -21.87 -11.99 4.40
CA ASP A 414 -23.27 -12.07 4.84
C ASP A 414 -23.43 -13.19 5.89
N ARG A 415 -22.93 -12.90 7.10
CA ARG A 415 -22.98 -13.76 8.28
C ARG A 415 -24.41 -14.19 8.64
N SER A 416 -25.39 -13.30 8.42
CA SER A 416 -26.80 -13.60 8.66
C SER A 416 -27.35 -14.77 7.82
N ASN A 417 -26.75 -15.05 6.67
CA ASN A 417 -27.14 -16.12 5.73
C ASN A 417 -26.02 -17.15 5.46
N ASP A 418 -25.01 -17.25 6.36
CA ASP A 418 -23.87 -18.17 6.26
C ASP A 418 -23.20 -18.20 4.87
N ARG A 419 -22.95 -17.03 4.26
CA ARG A 419 -22.39 -16.95 2.89
C ARG A 419 -21.45 -15.78 2.68
N ILE A 420 -20.56 -15.91 1.71
CA ILE A 420 -19.66 -14.85 1.25
C ILE A 420 -20.00 -14.56 -0.22
N GLY A 421 -20.29 -13.29 -0.52
CA GLY A 421 -20.55 -12.79 -1.85
C GLY A 421 -19.32 -12.10 -2.44
N PHE A 422 -19.13 -12.24 -3.75
CA PHE A 422 -18.03 -11.64 -4.52
C PHE A 422 -18.58 -10.93 -5.75
N LEU A 423 -18.08 -9.73 -6.02
CA LEU A 423 -18.35 -8.99 -7.24
C LEU A 423 -17.09 -8.27 -7.71
N ASN A 424 -16.58 -8.62 -8.89
CA ASN A 424 -15.46 -7.90 -9.50
C ASN A 424 -15.93 -6.47 -9.87
N THR A 425 -15.26 -5.46 -9.33
CA THR A 425 -15.65 -4.06 -9.46
C THR A 425 -14.48 -3.14 -9.14
N ASN A 426 -14.45 -1.95 -9.75
CA ASN A 426 -13.42 -0.97 -9.46
C ASN A 426 -13.67 -0.33 -8.08
N CYS A 427 -12.97 -0.81 -7.05
CA CYS A 427 -13.14 -0.36 -5.67
C CYS A 427 -12.78 1.12 -5.46
N SER A 428 -12.02 1.75 -6.37
CA SER A 428 -11.74 3.19 -6.33
C SER A 428 -13.00 4.05 -6.54
N GLU A 429 -14.00 3.52 -7.27
CA GLU A 429 -15.26 4.21 -7.53
C GLU A 429 -16.20 4.13 -6.32
N LEU A 430 -16.25 2.96 -5.67
CA LEU A 430 -17.01 2.75 -4.45
C LEU A 430 -16.49 3.62 -3.30
N ARG A 431 -15.15 3.71 -3.15
CA ARG A 431 -14.47 4.64 -2.24
C ARG A 431 -14.86 6.10 -2.47
N ARG A 432 -15.01 6.56 -3.72
CA ARG A 432 -15.52 7.91 -4.01
C ARG A 432 -16.96 8.10 -3.53
N ARG A 433 -17.84 7.10 -3.61
CA ARG A 433 -19.24 7.21 -3.14
C ARG A 433 -19.35 7.32 -1.62
N VAL A 434 -18.43 6.71 -0.86
CA VAL A 434 -18.34 6.91 0.60
C VAL A 434 -18.07 8.38 0.92
N GLN A 435 -17.13 9.03 0.21
CA GLN A 435 -16.79 10.45 0.39
C GLN A 435 -17.97 11.41 0.15
N PHE A 436 -18.89 11.08 -0.76
CA PHE A 436 -20.06 11.92 -1.08
C PHE A 436 -21.29 11.66 -0.19
N SER A 437 -21.23 10.71 0.74
CA SER A 437 -22.35 10.40 1.65
C SER A 437 -22.43 11.32 2.89
N GLY A 438 -21.56 12.33 2.97
CA GLY A 438 -21.61 13.39 3.98
C GLY A 438 -22.79 14.34 3.78
N ALA A 439 -24.00 13.87 4.07
CA ALA A 439 -25.17 14.74 4.23
C ALA A 439 -24.95 15.69 5.42
N PRO A 440 -25.40 16.96 5.37
CA PRO A 440 -25.34 17.85 6.52
C PRO A 440 -26.08 17.25 7.70
N ALA A 441 -25.49 17.36 8.91
CA ALA A 441 -26.14 16.89 10.13
C ALA A 441 -27.53 17.53 10.28
N PRO A 442 -28.56 16.78 10.70
CA PRO A 442 -29.87 17.35 10.95
C PRO A 442 -29.77 18.41 12.05
N THR A 443 -30.24 19.62 11.74
CA THR A 443 -30.29 20.74 12.69
C THR A 443 -31.05 20.32 13.95
N PRO A 444 -30.57 20.62 15.17
CA PRO A 444 -31.33 20.33 16.39
C PRO A 444 -32.70 21.00 16.33
N LEU A 445 -33.78 20.23 16.55
CA LEU A 445 -35.10 20.82 16.78
C LEU A 445 -35.07 21.57 18.11
N VAL A 446 -34.99 22.89 18.03
CA VAL A 446 -35.18 23.77 19.19
C VAL A 446 -36.65 24.18 19.26
N SER A 447 -37.31 23.80 20.35
CA SER A 447 -38.69 24.17 20.66
C SER A 447 -38.86 25.69 20.79
N PRO A 448 -40.01 26.27 20.39
CA PRO A 448 -40.17 27.71 20.38
C PRO A 448 -40.41 28.30 21.77
N SER A 449 -39.55 29.22 22.20
CA SER A 449 -39.81 30.16 23.30
C SER A 449 -39.58 31.60 22.83
N LYS A 450 -40.46 32.51 23.28
CA LYS A 450 -40.64 33.87 22.75
C LYS A 450 -39.55 34.88 23.17
N ASP A 451 -39.40 35.91 22.32
CA ASP A 451 -39.01 37.31 22.57
C ASP A 451 -37.77 37.57 23.46
N THR A 452 -36.72 38.26 22.98
CA THR A 452 -36.73 39.73 22.78
C THR A 452 -35.49 40.19 21.97
N LYS A 453 -35.61 41.31 21.25
CA LYS A 453 -34.51 41.96 20.49
C LYS A 453 -33.35 42.46 21.36
N MET A 454 -32.11 42.26 20.90
CA MET A 454 -31.06 43.29 20.97
C MET A 454 -30.00 43.06 19.87
N GLU A 455 -29.57 44.14 19.20
CA GLU A 455 -28.56 44.14 18.12
C GLU A 455 -27.17 44.59 18.63
N ILE A 456 -26.19 44.65 17.71
CA ILE A 456 -24.83 45.25 17.81
C ILE A 456 -23.77 44.29 18.43
N PRO A 457 -22.53 44.20 17.90
CA PRO A 457 -22.14 43.86 16.52
C PRO A 457 -21.10 42.69 16.46
N SER A 458 -20.91 42.08 15.29
CA SER A 458 -19.91 41.02 15.11
C SER A 458 -18.47 41.55 15.04
N VAL A 459 -17.61 41.16 16.00
CA VAL A 459 -16.16 41.39 15.96
C VAL A 459 -15.51 40.42 14.95
N LEU A 460 -14.67 40.93 14.06
CA LEU A 460 -13.89 40.11 13.13
C LEU A 460 -12.92 39.19 13.89
N SER A 461 -12.98 37.89 13.59
CA SER A 461 -11.89 36.95 13.89
C SER A 461 -10.93 36.87 12.70
N PRO A 462 -9.61 36.65 12.90
CA PRO A 462 -8.64 36.72 11.80
C PRO A 462 -8.76 35.53 10.84
N SER A 463 -8.92 35.82 9.55
CA SER A 463 -8.77 34.84 8.47
C SER A 463 -7.29 34.48 8.27
N GLY A 464 -6.96 33.19 8.23
CA GLY A 464 -5.56 32.75 8.13
C GLY A 464 -5.30 31.30 7.73
N SER A 465 -6.26 30.61 7.09
CA SER A 465 -6.02 29.30 6.48
C SER A 465 -5.58 29.45 5.01
N PRO A 466 -4.47 28.85 4.56
CA PRO A 466 -3.99 28.99 3.19
C PRO A 466 -4.86 28.19 2.20
N SER A 467 -5.81 28.90 1.57
CA SER A 467 -6.65 28.40 0.49
C SER A 467 -5.83 28.01 -0.75
N ASN A 468 -5.61 26.71 -0.99
CA ASN A 468 -4.97 26.22 -2.23
C ASN A 468 -5.49 24.84 -2.68
N VAL A 469 -6.81 24.69 -2.82
CA VAL A 469 -7.43 23.63 -3.65
C VAL A 469 -8.50 24.25 -4.53
N LEU A 470 -8.18 24.44 -5.81
CA LEU A 470 -9.14 24.92 -6.82
C LEU A 470 -9.98 23.74 -7.38
N PRO A 471 -11.31 23.85 -7.45
CA PRO A 471 -12.16 22.84 -8.05
C PRO A 471 -12.17 22.95 -9.58
N GLY A 472 -11.73 21.90 -10.29
CA GLY A 472 -11.82 21.81 -11.75
C GLY A 472 -10.55 21.32 -12.44
N SER A 473 -10.64 21.01 -13.73
CA SER A 473 -9.52 20.52 -14.56
C SER A 473 -8.61 21.65 -15.03
N PHE A 474 -7.66 22.06 -14.19
CA PHE A 474 -6.65 23.05 -14.55
C PHE A 474 -5.42 22.40 -15.21
N HIS A 475 -4.59 23.21 -15.85
CA HIS A 475 -3.26 22.79 -16.34
C HIS A 475 -2.24 23.49 -15.44
N VAL A 476 -1.48 22.73 -14.64
CA VAL A 476 -0.57 23.29 -13.64
C VAL A 476 0.70 23.74 -14.34
N GLY A 477 1.06 25.02 -14.21
CA GLY A 477 2.23 25.58 -14.87
C GLY A 477 3.54 25.16 -14.21
N PHE A 478 3.61 25.29 -12.89
CA PHE A 478 4.69 24.81 -12.04
C PHE A 478 4.23 24.78 -10.57
N ILE A 479 4.91 23.99 -9.74
CA ILE A 479 4.68 23.90 -8.30
C ILE A 479 5.89 24.49 -7.59
N THR A 480 5.70 25.22 -6.49
CA THR A 480 6.79 25.69 -5.63
C THR A 480 6.57 25.23 -4.20
N PHE A 481 7.63 24.88 -3.49
CA PHE A 481 7.57 24.55 -2.07
C PHE A 481 8.78 25.06 -1.30
N ASP A 482 8.59 25.28 -0.01
CA ASP A 482 9.57 25.83 0.91
C ASP A 482 9.93 24.80 1.98
N MET A 483 11.22 24.62 2.22
CA MET A 483 11.78 23.73 3.23
C MET A 483 12.77 24.50 4.10
N SER A 484 12.59 24.49 5.42
CA SER A 484 13.62 24.94 6.36
C SER A 484 14.57 23.78 6.66
N ILE A 485 15.87 24.06 6.73
CA ILE A 485 16.93 23.06 6.96
C ILE A 485 17.90 23.59 8.00
N SER A 486 18.02 22.91 9.14
CA SER A 486 19.05 23.17 10.15
C SER A 486 20.25 22.26 9.91
N THR A 487 21.42 22.80 9.56
CA THR A 487 22.63 22.00 9.32
C THR A 487 23.87 22.64 9.95
N THR A 488 24.78 21.79 10.42
CA THR A 488 26.08 22.18 10.98
C THR A 488 27.21 22.18 9.95
N ASP A 489 26.94 21.75 8.71
CA ASP A 489 27.92 21.67 7.63
C ASP A 489 28.11 23.04 6.96
N SER A 490 29.38 23.40 6.70
CA SER A 490 29.77 24.69 6.14
C SER A 490 29.64 24.77 4.60
N ASN A 491 29.39 23.65 3.89
CA ASN A 491 29.29 23.62 2.43
C ASN A 491 27.85 23.48 1.90
N LEU A 492 27.01 24.48 2.20
CA LEU A 492 25.61 24.58 1.77
C LEU A 492 25.39 24.27 0.27
N LYS A 493 26.33 24.64 -0.62
CA LYS A 493 26.19 24.43 -2.07
C LYS A 493 26.26 22.95 -2.46
N SER A 494 27.05 22.14 -1.74
CA SER A 494 27.12 20.69 -1.98
C SER A 494 25.82 20.02 -1.51
N ILE A 495 25.36 20.39 -0.31
CA ILE A 495 24.12 19.91 0.31
C ILE A 495 22.91 20.15 -0.60
N LEU A 496 22.74 21.38 -1.10
CA LEU A 496 21.63 21.72 -1.98
C LEU A 496 21.60 20.89 -3.28
N LYS A 497 22.75 20.52 -3.83
CA LYS A 497 22.80 19.66 -5.02
C LYS A 497 22.32 18.25 -4.72
N GLU A 498 22.84 17.64 -3.66
CA GLU A 498 22.47 16.28 -3.24
C GLU A 498 20.99 16.19 -2.82
N LEU A 499 20.47 17.25 -2.17
CA LEU A 499 19.04 17.40 -1.88
C LEU A 499 18.19 17.50 -3.14
N THR A 500 18.67 18.12 -4.22
CA THR A 500 17.91 18.20 -5.49
C THR A 500 17.64 16.79 -6.03
N GLU A 501 18.68 15.95 -6.02
CA GLU A 501 18.63 14.56 -6.51
C GLU A 501 17.66 13.72 -5.66
N LEU A 502 17.79 13.77 -4.33
CA LEU A 502 16.90 13.05 -3.39
C LEU A 502 15.43 13.50 -3.46
N ILE A 503 15.19 14.81 -3.57
CA ILE A 503 13.83 15.36 -3.74
C ILE A 503 13.23 14.90 -5.08
N SER A 504 14.03 14.74 -6.14
CA SER A 504 13.54 14.26 -7.44
C SER A 504 13.10 12.80 -7.40
N GLU A 505 13.87 11.95 -6.72
CA GLU A 505 13.53 10.54 -6.48
C GLU A 505 12.26 10.41 -5.63
N GLU A 506 12.21 11.10 -4.50
CA GLU A 506 11.08 11.02 -3.55
C GLU A 506 9.79 11.64 -4.10
N LEU A 507 9.86 12.63 -5.00
CA LEU A 507 8.69 13.19 -5.69
C LEU A 507 8.34 12.47 -7.01
N GLU A 508 9.09 11.45 -7.41
CA GLU A 508 8.94 10.69 -8.66
C GLU A 508 8.92 11.59 -9.91
N VAL A 509 9.80 12.59 -9.96
CA VAL A 509 9.98 13.51 -11.09
C VAL A 509 11.42 13.46 -11.60
N ASP A 510 11.63 13.81 -12.87
CA ASP A 510 13.00 13.90 -13.39
C ASP A 510 13.76 15.07 -12.74
N ASN A 511 15.04 14.88 -12.42
CA ASN A 511 15.89 15.88 -11.77
C ASN A 511 15.93 17.22 -12.55
N SER A 512 15.84 17.19 -13.89
CA SER A 512 15.77 18.39 -14.73
C SER A 512 14.51 19.26 -14.51
N GLN A 513 13.46 18.67 -13.93
CA GLN A 513 12.23 19.37 -13.56
C GLN A 513 12.38 20.19 -12.28
N ILE A 514 13.32 19.84 -11.40
CA ILE A 514 13.53 20.51 -10.12
C ILE A 514 14.56 21.62 -10.26
N ARG A 515 14.20 22.83 -9.80
CA ARG A 515 15.08 24.00 -9.84
C ARG A 515 15.06 24.72 -8.50
N LEU A 516 16.24 25.04 -7.99
CA LEU A 516 16.40 25.92 -6.84
C LEU A 516 15.97 27.34 -7.25
N LEU A 517 15.02 27.93 -6.51
CA LEU A 517 14.49 29.27 -6.82
C LEU A 517 15.03 30.36 -5.88
N ASN A 518 15.19 30.05 -4.58
CA ASN A 518 15.75 30.97 -3.61
C ASN A 518 16.34 30.21 -2.41
N VAL A 519 17.33 30.82 -1.75
CA VAL A 519 17.89 30.37 -0.47
C VAL A 519 18.00 31.60 0.43
N THR A 520 17.41 31.56 1.61
CA THR A 520 17.46 32.65 2.59
C THR A 520 17.94 32.10 3.93
N SER A 521 18.93 32.75 4.55
CA SER A 521 19.39 32.40 5.90
C SER A 521 18.49 33.06 6.94
N GLN A 522 18.06 32.30 7.95
CA GLN A 522 17.34 32.77 9.12
C GLN A 522 18.02 32.21 10.38
N GLU A 523 18.87 33.04 11.00
CA GLU A 523 19.63 32.73 12.23
C GLU A 523 20.53 31.49 12.13
N LYS A 524 19.97 30.29 12.34
CA LYS A 524 20.66 28.99 12.32
C LYS A 524 20.14 28.04 11.23
N ASP A 525 19.05 28.42 10.56
CA ASP A 525 18.35 27.58 9.57
C ASP A 525 18.39 28.24 8.19
N TYR A 526 18.38 27.42 7.15
CA TYR A 526 18.24 27.86 5.76
C TYR A 526 16.82 27.60 5.27
N LEU A 527 16.11 28.64 4.86
CA LEU A 527 14.84 28.52 4.15
C LEU A 527 15.13 28.40 2.64
N VAL A 528 14.84 27.23 2.10
CA VAL A 528 15.14 26.85 0.71
C VAL A 528 13.84 26.71 -0.07
N ARG A 529 13.68 27.49 -1.15
CA ARG A 529 12.52 27.45 -2.03
C ARG A 529 12.86 26.72 -3.33
N TRP A 530 12.13 25.65 -3.60
CA TRP A 530 12.24 24.84 -4.80
C TRP A 530 11.08 25.09 -5.77
N GLY A 531 11.32 24.86 -7.05
CA GLY A 531 10.32 24.89 -8.11
C GLY A 531 10.36 23.62 -8.94
N ILE A 532 9.20 23.00 -9.13
CA ILE A 532 9.00 21.81 -9.96
C ILE A 532 8.29 22.25 -11.24
N PHE A 533 8.96 22.05 -12.36
CA PHE A 533 8.53 22.47 -13.69
C PHE A 533 8.01 21.28 -14.53
N PRO A 534 7.29 21.52 -15.63
CA PRO A 534 6.91 20.47 -16.56
C PRO A 534 8.15 19.79 -17.16
N ALA A 535 8.08 18.47 -17.41
CA ALA A 535 9.10 17.76 -18.19
C ALA A 535 9.08 18.24 -19.64
N GLU A 536 10.23 18.63 -20.20
CA GLU A 536 10.29 19.07 -21.61
C GLU A 536 9.92 17.90 -22.56
N PRO A 537 9.12 18.15 -23.63
CA PRO A 537 8.67 19.43 -24.16
C PRO A 537 7.29 19.89 -23.64
N ALA A 538 6.75 19.27 -22.58
CA ALA A 538 5.45 19.66 -22.04
C ALA A 538 5.47 21.08 -21.47
N ASN A 539 4.35 21.78 -21.61
CA ASN A 539 4.18 23.16 -21.16
C ASN A 539 3.28 23.27 -19.91
N TYR A 540 2.91 22.15 -19.30
CA TYR A 540 2.19 22.02 -18.03
C TYR A 540 2.46 20.66 -17.38
N ILE A 541 2.30 20.58 -16.07
CA ILE A 541 2.26 19.35 -15.28
C ILE A 541 0.83 18.80 -15.34
N SER A 542 0.67 17.52 -15.68
CA SER A 542 -0.65 16.87 -15.76
C SER A 542 -1.33 16.83 -14.37
N ASN A 543 -2.67 16.82 -14.34
CA ASN A 543 -3.40 16.78 -13.06
C ASN A 543 -3.05 15.56 -12.20
N THR A 544 -2.74 14.41 -12.82
CA THR A 544 -2.32 13.20 -12.09
C THR A 544 -0.96 13.40 -11.43
N ILE A 545 0.04 13.91 -12.17
CA ILE A 545 1.40 14.14 -11.66
C ILE A 545 1.39 15.25 -10.61
N ALA A 546 0.72 16.38 -10.89
CA ALA A 546 0.60 17.49 -9.95
C ALA A 546 -0.08 17.05 -8.63
N ARG A 547 -1.09 16.19 -8.70
CA ARG A 547 -1.77 15.65 -7.51
C ARG A 547 -0.89 14.66 -6.73
N SER A 548 -0.08 13.84 -7.40
CA SER A 548 0.93 12.98 -6.74
C SER A 548 1.93 13.83 -5.94
N ILE A 549 2.56 14.81 -6.61
CA ILE A 549 3.50 15.76 -6.00
C ILE A 549 2.87 16.47 -4.78
N ILE A 550 1.67 17.01 -4.94
CA ILE A 550 0.96 17.73 -3.87
C ILE A 550 0.63 16.81 -2.68
N LEU A 551 0.29 15.55 -2.91
CA LEU A 551 0.04 14.58 -1.82
C LEU A 551 1.31 14.25 -1.05
N ARG A 552 2.43 14.02 -1.75
CA ARG A 552 3.75 13.75 -1.13
C ARG A 552 4.23 14.94 -0.29
N LEU A 553 4.07 16.16 -0.80
CA LEU A 553 4.35 17.40 -0.07
C LEU A 553 3.44 17.55 1.17
N ARG A 554 2.12 17.46 0.99
CA ARG A 554 1.15 17.72 2.07
C ARG A 554 1.25 16.71 3.23
N ASP A 555 1.48 15.44 2.93
CA ASP A 555 1.53 14.37 3.94
C ASP A 555 2.92 14.27 4.62
N HIS A 556 3.79 15.28 4.48
CA HIS A 556 5.16 15.32 5.01
C HIS A 556 6.04 14.10 4.64
N ARG A 557 5.78 13.46 3.49
CA ARG A 557 6.42 12.17 3.14
C ARG A 557 7.86 12.27 2.68
N ILE A 558 8.37 13.46 2.38
CA ILE A 558 9.76 13.62 1.95
C ILE A 558 10.69 13.21 3.09
N GLN A 559 11.26 12.00 3.00
CA GLN A 559 12.23 11.46 3.96
C GLN A 559 13.64 11.71 3.44
N LEU A 560 14.35 12.65 4.07
CA LEU A 560 15.76 12.93 3.79
C LEU A 560 16.64 12.19 4.81
N PRO A 561 17.82 11.66 4.42
CA PRO A 561 18.73 11.00 5.34
C PRO A 561 19.14 11.89 6.53
N GLU A 562 19.20 11.30 7.73
CA GLU A 562 19.45 12.01 9.01
C GLU A 562 20.68 12.92 9.03
N ARG A 563 21.70 12.62 8.19
CA ARG A 563 22.91 13.44 8.00
C ARG A 563 22.65 14.89 7.55
N PHE A 564 21.46 15.20 7.06
CA PHE A 564 21.07 16.58 6.68
C PHE A 564 20.48 17.40 7.84
N GLY A 565 20.38 16.82 9.03
CA GLY A 565 19.83 17.46 10.23
C GLY A 565 18.30 17.55 10.19
N ASN A 566 17.73 18.35 11.09
CA ASN A 566 16.29 18.57 11.10
C ASN A 566 15.89 19.44 9.90
N TYR A 567 14.86 19.02 9.18
CA TYR A 567 14.24 19.79 8.12
C TYR A 567 12.72 19.79 8.30
N LYS A 568 12.06 20.83 7.79
CA LYS A 568 10.61 20.97 7.86
C LYS A 568 10.07 21.55 6.58
N LEU A 569 9.06 20.89 6.00
CA LEU A 569 8.30 21.47 4.90
C LEU A 569 7.34 22.54 5.46
N MET A 570 7.40 23.75 4.89
CA MET A 570 6.71 24.92 5.43
C MET A 570 5.45 25.25 4.63
N GLU A 571 5.59 25.64 3.37
CA GLU A 571 4.49 25.99 2.48
C GLU A 571 4.69 25.40 1.08
N TRP A 572 3.60 25.19 0.35
CA TRP A 572 3.64 24.88 -1.08
C TRP A 572 2.53 25.61 -1.84
N ASN A 573 2.73 25.83 -3.14
CA ASN A 573 1.80 26.54 -4.00
C ASN A 573 1.87 25.98 -5.44
N ALA A 574 0.73 25.76 -6.07
CA ALA A 574 0.63 25.29 -7.46
C ALA A 574 0.09 26.43 -8.34
N LYS A 575 0.94 26.96 -9.24
CA LYS A 575 0.57 28.10 -10.11
C LYS A 575 0.01 27.59 -11.44
N PRO A 576 -1.09 28.18 -11.95
CA PRO A 576 -1.67 27.77 -13.23
C PRO A 576 -0.76 28.11 -14.41
N GLN A 577 -0.88 27.35 -15.50
CA GLN A 577 -0.15 27.60 -16.74
C GLN A 577 -0.42 29.01 -17.27
N ARG A 578 0.62 29.84 -17.42
CA ARG A 578 0.54 31.09 -18.17
C ARG A 578 0.26 30.78 -19.64
N LYS A 579 -0.97 30.99 -20.09
CA LYS A 579 -1.31 31.02 -21.52
C LYS A 579 -0.58 32.19 -22.18
N LEU A 580 0.55 31.93 -22.85
CA LEU A 580 1.06 32.84 -23.88
C LEU A 580 -0.04 33.00 -24.92
N THR A 581 -0.49 34.23 -25.15
CA THR A 581 -1.55 34.47 -26.14
C THR A 581 -1.00 34.17 -27.53
N SER A 582 -1.86 33.70 -28.44
CA SER A 582 -1.51 33.38 -29.83
C SER A 582 -0.84 34.54 -30.60
N TRP A 583 -1.00 35.77 -30.09
CA TRP A 583 -0.30 36.96 -30.58
C TRP A 583 1.20 36.96 -30.22
N GLN A 584 1.58 36.58 -28.99
CA GLN A 584 2.98 36.50 -28.56
C GLN A 584 3.76 35.40 -29.29
N HIS A 585 3.12 34.27 -29.61
CA HIS A 585 3.75 33.20 -30.38
C HIS A 585 3.98 33.61 -31.84
N ARG A 586 3.02 34.33 -32.44
CA ARG A 586 3.20 34.97 -33.77
C ARG A 586 4.28 36.04 -33.75
N PHE A 587 4.34 36.86 -32.70
CA PHE A 587 5.39 37.86 -32.53
C PHE A 587 6.78 37.22 -32.45
N LEU A 588 6.94 36.13 -31.69
CA LEU A 588 8.20 35.40 -31.57
C LEU A 588 8.65 34.76 -32.89
N ILE A 589 7.73 34.15 -33.65
CA ILE A 589 8.02 33.59 -34.98
C ILE A 589 8.44 34.69 -35.97
N MET A 590 7.75 35.84 -35.96
CA MET A 590 8.13 37.00 -36.77
C MET A 590 9.50 37.55 -36.37
N LEU A 591 9.81 37.60 -35.07
CA LEU A 591 11.09 38.11 -34.56
C LEU A 591 12.25 37.20 -34.96
N VAL A 592 12.09 35.87 -34.80
CA VAL A 592 13.06 34.87 -35.29
C VAL A 592 13.23 35.01 -36.80
N GLY A 593 12.14 35.05 -37.58
CA GLY A 593 12.20 35.24 -39.03
C GLY A 593 12.92 36.53 -39.47
N SER A 594 12.70 37.63 -38.75
CA SER A 594 13.36 38.92 -39.02
C SER A 594 14.85 38.96 -38.66
N VAL A 595 15.34 38.02 -37.84
CA VAL A 595 16.76 37.89 -37.47
C VAL A 595 17.46 36.83 -38.31
N THR A 596 16.81 35.70 -38.63
CA THR A 596 17.43 34.64 -39.45
C THR A 596 17.57 35.05 -40.92
N THR A 597 16.63 35.83 -41.46
CA THR A 597 16.70 36.29 -42.87
C THR A 597 17.89 37.20 -43.18
N PRO A 598 18.23 38.25 -42.41
CA PRO A 598 19.44 39.04 -42.64
C PRO A 598 20.73 38.26 -42.34
N ILE A 599 20.73 37.33 -41.37
CA ILE A 599 21.93 36.51 -41.11
C ILE A 599 22.21 35.56 -42.28
N LEU A 600 21.18 34.91 -42.83
CA LEU A 600 21.34 34.01 -43.99
C LEU A 600 21.70 34.78 -45.27
N SER A 601 21.14 35.97 -45.50
CA SER A 601 21.51 36.80 -46.64
C SER A 601 22.93 37.35 -46.51
N LEU A 602 23.35 37.80 -45.32
CA LEU A 602 24.74 38.20 -45.06
C LEU A 602 25.72 37.01 -45.19
N SER A 603 25.35 35.80 -44.77
CA SER A 603 26.21 34.62 -44.99
C SER A 603 26.30 34.26 -46.47
N ALA A 604 25.20 34.35 -47.22
CA ALA A 604 25.21 34.11 -48.66
C ALA A 604 26.04 35.16 -49.42
N ILE A 605 25.94 36.43 -49.04
CA ILE A 605 26.78 37.52 -49.57
C ILE A 605 28.25 37.29 -49.20
N GLY A 606 28.55 36.87 -47.96
CA GLY A 606 29.91 36.53 -47.53
C GLY A 606 30.50 35.38 -48.33
N ILE A 607 29.76 34.29 -48.52
CA ILE A 607 30.17 33.15 -49.35
C ILE A 607 30.38 33.58 -50.81
N TRP A 608 29.50 34.42 -51.36
CA TRP A 608 29.62 34.94 -52.72
C TRP A 608 30.85 35.87 -52.88
N LEU A 609 31.13 36.74 -51.92
CA LEU A 609 32.31 37.61 -51.92
C LEU A 609 33.61 36.80 -51.79
N VAL A 610 33.65 35.79 -50.93
CA VAL A 610 34.79 34.87 -50.80
C VAL A 610 35.01 34.06 -52.09
N HIS A 611 33.93 33.60 -52.73
CA HIS A 611 34.02 32.91 -54.02
C HIS A 611 34.52 33.84 -55.14
N ARG A 612 34.05 35.08 -55.16
CA ARG A 612 34.49 36.11 -56.12
C ARG A 612 35.95 36.52 -55.92
N GLN A 613 36.41 36.70 -54.68
CA GLN A 613 37.83 36.93 -54.39
C GLN A 613 38.70 35.74 -54.82
N ARG A 614 38.27 34.49 -54.57
CA ARG A 614 38.99 33.30 -55.04
C ARG A 614 39.09 33.21 -56.58
N GLN A 615 38.10 33.71 -57.32
CA GLN A 615 38.19 33.78 -58.78
C GLN A 615 39.06 34.95 -59.30
N GLN A 616 39.37 35.96 -58.48
CA GLN A 616 40.22 37.09 -58.88
C GLN A 616 41.71 36.90 -58.54
N THR A 617 42.07 35.84 -57.79
CA THR A 617 43.47 35.55 -57.37
C THR A 617 44.09 34.35 -58.10
N ALA A 618 43.55 33.96 -59.26
CA ALA A 618 44.11 32.92 -60.12
C ALA A 618 44.55 33.51 -61.46
N TYR A 619 45.69 34.20 -61.46
CA TYR A 619 46.37 34.67 -62.68
C TYR A 619 47.87 34.47 -62.53
N GLU A 620 48.39 33.37 -63.08
CA GLU A 620 49.82 33.05 -63.11
C GLU A 620 50.48 33.62 -64.38
N PRO A 621 51.65 34.28 -64.28
CA PRO A 621 52.38 34.76 -65.45
C PRO A 621 53.19 33.64 -66.12
N VAL A 622 53.25 33.66 -67.45
CA VAL A 622 53.96 32.67 -68.28
C VAL A 622 55.46 32.99 -68.37
N GLY A 623 56.34 32.02 -68.09
CA GLY A 623 57.74 32.05 -68.53
C GLY A 623 58.71 31.09 -67.85
N ALA A 624 59.17 30.06 -68.60
CA ALA A 624 60.48 29.33 -68.56
C ALA A 624 61.07 28.84 -67.19
N SER A 625 61.75 27.69 -67.06
CA SER A 625 62.26 26.67 -68.01
C SER A 625 62.53 25.30 -67.34
N ILE A 626 62.53 24.26 -68.19
CA ILE A 626 62.98 22.84 -68.08
C ILE A 626 64.43 22.70 -67.51
N PRO A 627 64.95 21.54 -67.01
CA PRO A 627 64.47 20.13 -66.97
C PRO A 627 64.28 19.59 -65.51
N GLU A 628 64.20 18.30 -65.14
CA GLU A 628 64.37 16.99 -65.84
C GLU A 628 63.46 15.87 -65.24
N ARG A 629 63.79 14.58 -65.49
CA ARG A 629 63.25 13.36 -64.85
C ARG A 629 64.40 12.46 -64.40
N TYR A 630 64.23 11.71 -63.30
CA TYR A 630 64.80 10.35 -63.20
C TYR A 630 63.80 9.37 -62.54
N LEU A 631 64.03 8.08 -62.78
CA LEU A 631 63.05 6.99 -62.70
C LEU A 631 63.19 6.11 -61.43
N GLN A 632 62.04 5.71 -60.86
CA GLN A 632 61.77 4.39 -60.24
C GLN A 632 62.64 3.96 -59.01
N PRO A 633 62.37 2.79 -58.36
CA PRO A 633 61.24 1.85 -58.51
C PRO A 633 60.42 1.59 -57.21
N LEU A 634 59.45 0.68 -57.35
CA LEU A 634 58.56 0.10 -56.33
C LEU A 634 59.19 -1.04 -55.51
N GLN A 635 58.41 -1.50 -54.53
CA GLN A 635 58.50 -2.70 -53.66
C GLN A 635 59.05 -2.42 -52.25
N SER A 636 58.44 -2.94 -51.18
CA SER A 636 57.30 -3.88 -51.06
C SER A 636 56.36 -3.52 -49.91
#